data_AF-A0A9E1N755-F1
#
_entry.id   AF-A0A9E1N755-F1
#
_cell.length_a   1.000
_cell.length_b   1.000
_cell.length_c   1.000
_cell.angle_alpha   90.00
_cell.angle_beta   90.00
_cell.angle_gamma   90.00
#
_symmetry.space_group_name_H-M   'P 1'
#
loop_
_entity.id
_entity.type
_entity.pdbx_description
1 polymer ?
#
loop_
_entity_poly.entity_id
_entity_poly.type
_entity_poly.pdbx_seq_one_letter_code
_entity_poly.pdbx_strand_id
1 'polypeptide(L)'
;MPKERILIVDDEKNIVSSLTGILADEGYEVIETGDGVEALEIIQEDPPNLVLLDIWLPGMDGIEVLKTVKTYHPEIEVIIMSGHGTIDTAVKATKLGAQDFIEKPFSLDRVTQSIAEVLKNKHSSPQIEEKPTLSPKELPLCFENMVEVKKAVKVFSKNMKPVLLNGENGTGKEFVAQAIHRQSRKSDRSFVKINCAVRQAWAIHSQLFKRTEKGLTSPGAPKQTGEELVVYLSNIESLSKGIQEKLAEALQPNGSQSPDAKLELIPIRIFASSTKDLSALAAKGQFHAALLNAFKESIIFVSPLRDYAVSIPALAKDYLEEIQQTQKTSIPEIGEDALTALCRYNWPGNMKELRSVLNKLIHTRTNQEKITAQDIPSEIWQPQIETKYIDEAGSLQEAELVWEKHFIIHHLKQNNWNIDATCKVLKTGKKQLKEKIVSHSIEMPHSEVSHNGYRHSQRTLKRSVVLCGSGLHSGIKTGLILQPMPPGSGIIFGDISTGKTIPARLENVQSTDYSTRLEKDMASVGTIEHIMAVLHMYRITNLLIKIGDEAPVMDGSAKDFCELIEDGEFEDQEGFYEEIIIDKKYTFGSQDQDGPFISIEPSDNFSVSYHMEYPEPIGIQDYTYEFKGDESFKKEIAPARTFGFMEEVAQLTKMGYASGGKLDNFILLGDKKVLNTKLRFKDEFPRHKILDILGDFYLLGKPIRGRIKARKSGHTQNIGLLHHIQNNLIQKN
;
A
#
# COMPACT_ATOMS: atom_id res chain seq x y z
N MET A 1 31.34 19.01 -17.41
CA MET A 1 31.00 18.05 -16.34
C MET A 1 30.36 18.81 -15.20
N PRO A 2 29.41 18.25 -14.43
CA PRO A 2 28.99 18.88 -13.19
C PRO A 2 30.22 19.02 -12.27
N LYS A 3 30.38 20.18 -11.62
CA LYS A 3 31.44 20.37 -10.63
C LYS A 3 31.11 19.52 -9.40
N GLU A 4 32.10 18.76 -8.91
CA GLU A 4 31.91 18.00 -7.67
C GLU A 4 31.83 18.96 -6.48
N ARG A 5 30.92 18.66 -5.56
CA ARG A 5 30.53 19.57 -4.48
C ARG A 5 31.13 19.09 -3.16
N ILE A 6 31.86 19.97 -2.48
CA ILE A 6 32.57 19.68 -1.23
C ILE A 6 32.02 20.60 -0.14
N LEU A 7 31.57 20.00 0.96
CA LEU A 7 31.18 20.74 2.17
C LEU A 7 32.35 20.74 3.16
N ILE A 8 32.73 21.93 3.62
CA ILE A 8 33.74 22.12 4.66
C ILE A 8 33.01 22.48 5.96
N VAL A 9 33.26 21.71 7.01
CA VAL A 9 32.68 21.89 8.34
C VAL A 9 33.82 22.08 9.34
N ASP A 10 34.13 23.34 9.66
CA ASP A 10 35.27 23.71 10.51
C ASP A 10 35.03 25.11 11.11
N ASP A 11 35.21 25.28 12.42
CA ASP A 11 34.99 26.55 13.10
C ASP A 11 36.20 27.51 12.94
N GLU A 12 37.35 27.00 12.52
CA GLU A 12 38.55 27.79 12.25
C GLU A 12 38.49 28.47 10.86
N LYS A 13 38.00 29.71 10.83
CA LYS A 13 37.84 30.52 9.59
C LYS A 13 39.08 30.57 8.69
N ASN A 14 40.29 30.58 9.25
CA ASN A 14 41.52 30.60 8.46
C ASN A 14 41.70 29.32 7.65
N ILE A 15 41.37 28.17 8.25
CA ILE A 15 41.43 26.86 7.60
C ILE A 15 40.36 26.77 6.51
N VAL A 16 39.12 27.14 6.84
CA VAL A 16 38.01 27.21 5.87
C VAL A 16 38.39 28.06 4.67
N SER A 17 38.83 29.30 4.87
CA SER A 17 39.18 30.21 3.77
C SER A 17 40.31 29.68 2.87
N SER A 18 41.29 28.97 3.45
CA SER A 18 42.42 28.41 2.71
C SER A 18 41.99 27.22 1.85
N LEU A 19 41.13 26.35 2.41
CA LEU A 19 40.56 25.21 1.72
C LEU A 19 39.55 25.64 0.65
N THR A 20 38.67 26.59 0.94
CA THR A 20 37.70 27.13 -0.02
C THR A 20 38.41 27.73 -1.23
N GLY A 21 39.48 28.51 -1.02
CA GLY A 21 40.27 29.08 -2.12
C GLY A 21 40.87 28.01 -3.03
N ILE A 22 41.62 27.05 -2.46
CA ILE A 22 42.32 26.06 -3.28
C ILE A 22 41.38 25.07 -3.97
N LEU A 23 40.28 24.66 -3.31
CA LEU A 23 39.32 23.74 -3.91
C LEU A 23 38.49 24.41 -5.01
N ALA A 24 38.18 25.70 -4.87
CA ALA A 24 37.54 26.46 -5.94
C ALA A 24 38.46 26.61 -7.18
N ASP A 25 39.77 26.81 -6.97
CA ASP A 25 40.78 26.88 -8.04
C ASP A 25 40.93 25.54 -8.78
N GLU A 26 40.86 24.41 -8.07
CA GLU A 26 40.80 23.04 -8.63
C GLU A 26 39.47 22.73 -9.34
N GLY A 27 38.49 23.64 -9.27
CA GLY A 27 37.26 23.57 -10.03
C GLY A 27 36.08 22.95 -9.28
N TYR A 28 36.20 22.70 -7.97
CA TYR A 28 35.12 22.19 -7.12
C TYR A 28 34.08 23.28 -6.80
N GLU A 29 32.87 22.85 -6.46
CA GLU A 29 31.86 23.73 -5.83
C GLU A 29 31.98 23.57 -4.31
N VAL A 30 32.36 24.65 -3.62
CA VAL A 30 32.63 24.59 -2.18
C VAL A 30 31.50 25.25 -1.40
N ILE A 31 31.05 24.57 -0.35
CA ILE A 31 30.12 25.09 0.66
C ILE A 31 30.88 25.06 1.99
N GLU A 32 30.64 26.05 2.84
CA GLU A 32 31.29 26.15 4.14
C GLU A 32 30.26 26.36 5.24
N THR A 33 30.51 25.75 6.40
CA THR A 33 29.82 25.99 7.66
C THR A 33 30.81 25.76 8.80
N GLY A 34 30.57 26.39 9.95
CA GLY A 34 31.35 26.19 11.18
C GLY A 34 30.61 25.41 12.26
N ASP A 35 29.40 24.90 11.96
CA ASP A 35 28.51 24.29 12.94
C ASP A 35 28.02 22.91 12.48
N GLY A 36 28.06 21.93 13.38
CA GLY A 36 27.69 20.56 13.06
C GLY A 36 26.19 20.36 12.78
N VAL A 37 25.31 21.19 13.36
CA VAL A 37 23.86 21.12 13.12
C VAL A 37 23.53 21.73 11.76
N GLU A 38 24.09 22.90 11.46
CA GLU A 38 23.95 23.54 10.14
C GLU A 38 24.51 22.63 9.03
N ALA A 39 25.62 21.93 9.28
CA ALA A 39 26.14 20.93 8.34
C ALA A 39 25.12 19.84 8.01
N LEU A 40 24.38 19.32 9.00
CA LEU A 40 23.35 18.31 8.78
C LEU A 40 22.14 18.88 8.02
N GLU A 41 21.75 20.12 8.29
CA GLU A 41 20.70 20.81 7.53
C GLU A 41 21.10 20.96 6.05
N ILE A 42 22.31 21.42 5.79
CA ILE A 42 22.86 21.55 4.42
C ILE A 42 22.88 20.19 3.71
N ILE A 43 23.34 19.14 4.40
CA ILE A 43 23.39 17.78 3.85
C ILE A 43 21.99 17.23 3.54
N GLN A 44 21.02 17.50 4.41
CA GLN A 44 19.64 17.08 4.25
C GLN A 44 18.95 17.81 3.08
N GLU A 45 19.28 19.09 2.86
CA GLU A 45 18.73 19.90 1.77
C GLU A 45 19.36 19.56 0.42
N ASP A 46 20.69 19.50 0.34
CA ASP A 46 21.43 19.20 -0.90
C ASP A 46 22.76 18.48 -0.61
N PRO A 47 22.78 17.14 -0.67
CA PRO A 47 23.90 16.34 -0.19
C PRO A 47 25.18 16.56 -1.04
N PRO A 48 26.31 16.92 -0.41
CA PRO A 48 27.60 17.08 -1.09
C PRO A 48 28.20 15.73 -1.51
N ASN A 49 29.15 15.75 -2.44
CA ASN A 49 29.88 14.55 -2.84
C ASN A 49 30.89 14.11 -1.77
N LEU A 50 31.46 15.07 -1.04
CA LEU A 50 32.47 14.89 -0.01
C LEU A 50 32.28 15.93 1.10
N VAL A 51 32.47 15.52 2.35
CA VAL A 51 32.49 16.40 3.52
C VAL A 51 33.88 16.37 4.14
N LEU A 52 34.49 17.54 4.33
CA LEU A 52 35.66 17.73 5.17
C LEU A 52 35.17 18.19 6.54
N LEU A 53 35.39 17.38 7.57
CA LEU A 53 34.73 17.54 8.86
C LEU A 53 35.75 17.64 9.99
N ASP A 54 35.76 18.75 10.72
CA ASP A 54 36.46 18.82 12.00
C ASP A 54 35.74 17.97 13.04
N ILE A 55 36.52 17.33 13.92
CA ILE A 55 36.02 16.65 15.11
C ILE A 55 35.50 17.67 16.13
N TRP A 56 36.27 18.72 16.37
CA TRP A 56 36.01 19.63 17.49
C TRP A 56 35.21 20.84 17.04
N LEU A 57 33.90 20.65 16.86
CA LEU A 57 32.98 21.70 16.47
C LEU A 57 32.21 22.27 17.68
N PRO A 58 31.80 23.55 17.63
CA PRO A 58 30.86 24.10 18.58
C PRO A 58 29.48 23.42 18.45
N GLY A 59 28.83 23.16 19.59
CA GLY A 59 27.50 22.54 19.61
C GLY A 59 27.55 21.02 19.48
N MET A 60 27.52 20.51 18.24
CA MET A 60 27.52 19.08 17.94
C MET A 60 28.91 18.59 17.54
N ASP A 61 29.42 17.56 18.23
CA ASP A 61 30.72 16.94 17.97
C ASP A 61 30.78 16.36 16.54
N GLY A 62 31.88 16.58 15.83
CA GLY A 62 32.09 16.06 14.48
C GLY A 62 32.03 14.54 14.38
N ILE A 63 32.28 13.80 15.46
CA ILE A 63 32.04 12.34 15.47
C ILE A 63 30.54 12.02 15.47
N GLU A 64 29.69 12.84 16.08
CA GLU A 64 28.24 12.69 16.03
C GLU A 64 27.69 13.09 14.66
N VAL A 65 28.24 14.14 14.05
CA VAL A 65 27.96 14.51 12.65
C VAL A 65 28.35 13.35 11.73
N LEU A 66 29.56 12.80 11.85
CA LEU A 66 30.01 11.65 11.06
C LEU A 66 29.05 10.46 11.19
N LYS A 67 28.66 10.09 12.41
CA LYS A 67 27.71 9.00 12.65
C LYS A 67 26.37 9.27 12.00
N THR A 68 25.87 10.51 12.10
CA THR A 68 24.57 10.90 11.56
C THR A 68 24.62 10.89 10.04
N VAL A 69 25.62 11.51 9.43
CA VAL A 69 25.86 11.49 7.98
C VAL A 69 25.99 10.06 7.48
N LYS A 70 26.81 9.22 8.11
CA LYS A 70 26.95 7.82 7.67
C LYS A 70 25.74 6.94 7.96
N THR A 71 24.87 7.33 8.89
CA THR A 71 23.61 6.63 9.18
C THR A 71 22.52 6.94 8.15
N TYR A 72 22.40 8.20 7.73
CA TYR A 72 21.32 8.68 6.85
C TYR A 72 21.75 8.87 5.38
N HIS A 73 23.04 9.10 5.14
CA HIS A 73 23.67 9.39 3.85
C HIS A 73 25.04 8.66 3.69
N PRO A 74 25.07 7.32 3.70
CA PRO A 74 26.32 6.55 3.62
C PRO A 74 27.12 6.79 2.33
N GLU A 75 26.47 7.25 1.26
CA GLU A 75 27.07 7.59 -0.04
C GLU A 75 27.93 8.87 -0.06
N ILE A 76 27.80 9.69 0.99
CA ILE A 76 28.59 10.90 1.17
C ILE A 76 29.93 10.48 1.74
N GLU A 77 31.02 10.83 1.06
CA GLU A 77 32.34 10.58 1.59
C GLU A 77 32.68 11.59 2.67
N VAL A 78 33.33 11.15 3.74
CA VAL A 78 33.70 12.02 4.86
C VAL A 78 35.18 11.83 5.15
N ILE A 79 35.93 12.93 5.10
CA ILE A 79 37.32 13.00 5.55
C ILE A 79 37.32 13.79 6.85
N ILE A 80 37.92 13.21 7.88
CA ILE A 80 38.02 13.86 9.18
C ILE A 80 39.30 14.69 9.23
N MET A 81 39.18 15.92 9.72
CA MET A 81 40.30 16.82 10.00
C MET A 81 40.38 17.03 11.51
N SER A 82 41.56 16.94 12.12
CA SER A 82 41.67 17.27 13.56
C SER A 82 43.07 17.67 14.00
N GLY A 83 43.18 18.69 14.85
CA GLY A 83 44.45 19.11 15.45
C GLY A 83 44.85 18.37 16.72
N HIS A 84 43.95 17.54 17.27
CA HIS A 84 44.19 16.73 18.48
C HIS A 84 43.99 15.24 18.15
N GLY A 85 44.58 14.81 17.02
CA GLY A 85 44.49 13.44 16.53
C GLY A 85 45.28 12.47 17.38
N THR A 86 44.62 11.73 18.27
CA THR A 86 45.21 10.48 18.79
C THR A 86 44.97 9.36 17.77
N ILE A 87 45.87 8.36 17.74
CA ILE A 87 45.67 7.15 16.92
C ILE A 87 44.30 6.53 17.21
N ASP A 88 43.85 6.56 18.47
CA ASP A 88 42.56 6.03 18.89
C ASP A 88 41.38 6.77 18.26
N THR A 89 41.45 8.11 18.17
CA THR A 89 40.41 8.92 17.53
C THR A 89 40.35 8.65 16.02
N ALA A 90 41.50 8.57 15.36
CA ALA A 90 41.58 8.25 13.93
C ALA A 90 41.01 6.85 13.63
N VAL A 91 41.42 5.84 14.41
CA VAL A 91 40.90 4.46 14.29
C VAL A 91 39.39 4.42 14.53
N LYS A 92 38.89 5.20 15.50
CA LYS A 92 37.45 5.30 15.79
C LYS A 92 36.69 5.96 14.64
N ALA A 93 37.19 7.05 14.07
CA ALA A 93 36.59 7.72 12.92
C ALA A 93 36.51 6.81 11.69
N THR A 94 37.60 6.10 11.36
CA THR A 94 37.61 5.14 10.24
C THR A 94 36.63 3.99 10.48
N LYS A 95 36.55 3.45 11.71
CA LYS A 95 35.54 2.43 12.07
C LYS A 95 34.10 2.92 11.94
N LEU A 96 33.87 4.23 12.04
CA LEU A 96 32.56 4.87 11.87
C LEU A 96 32.28 5.27 10.41
N GLY A 97 33.18 4.96 9.48
CA GLY A 97 32.97 5.12 8.04
C GLY A 97 33.66 6.33 7.41
N ALA A 98 34.52 7.05 8.14
CA ALA A 98 35.38 8.08 7.51
C ALA A 98 36.40 7.42 6.56
N GLN A 99 36.58 8.01 5.38
CA GLN A 99 37.47 7.48 4.34
C GLN A 99 38.94 7.74 4.64
N ASP A 100 39.22 8.91 5.21
CA ASP A 100 40.57 9.29 5.57
C ASP A 100 40.55 10.21 6.81
N PHE A 101 41.71 10.32 7.45
CA PHE A 101 41.96 11.18 8.59
C PHE A 101 43.19 12.06 8.33
N ILE A 102 42.99 13.37 8.39
CA ILE A 102 44.02 14.38 8.19
C ILE A 102 44.28 15.11 9.51
N GLU A 103 45.51 14.99 9.99
CA GLU A 103 45.95 15.70 11.20
C GLU A 103 46.28 17.17 10.87
N LYS A 104 45.71 18.11 11.63
CA LYS A 104 46.07 19.53 11.60
C LYS A 104 47.34 19.72 12.47
N PRO A 105 48.35 20.51 12.04
CA PRO A 105 48.39 21.26 10.79
C PRO A 105 48.71 20.38 9.58
N PHE A 106 47.98 20.58 8.48
CA PHE A 106 48.16 19.85 7.24
C PHE A 106 48.75 20.72 6.13
N SER A 107 49.46 20.10 5.19
CA SER A 107 49.78 20.75 3.92
C SER A 107 48.56 20.70 3.00
N LEU A 108 48.32 21.77 2.24
CA LEU A 108 47.21 21.81 1.28
C LEU A 108 47.33 20.70 0.23
N ASP A 109 48.56 20.35 -0.18
CA ASP A 109 48.84 19.22 -1.08
C ASP A 109 48.35 17.88 -0.52
N ARG A 110 48.46 17.67 0.81
CA ARG A 110 47.96 16.45 1.45
C ARG A 110 46.44 16.38 1.40
N VAL A 111 45.76 17.53 1.59
CA VAL A 111 44.31 17.62 1.54
C VAL A 111 43.81 17.40 0.11
N THR A 112 44.39 18.07 -0.89
CA THR A 112 44.00 17.89 -2.30
C THR A 112 44.31 16.48 -2.79
N GLN A 113 45.42 15.86 -2.36
CA GLN A 113 45.71 14.45 -2.66
C GLN A 113 44.69 13.50 -2.04
N SER A 114 44.35 13.69 -0.77
CA SER A 114 43.35 12.87 -0.08
C SER A 114 41.96 13.03 -0.72
N ILE A 115 41.55 14.26 -1.04
CA ILE A 115 40.31 14.55 -1.77
C ILE A 115 40.31 13.88 -3.15
N ALA A 116 41.39 14.04 -3.91
CA ALA A 116 41.53 13.44 -5.23
C ALA A 116 41.54 11.91 -5.14
N GLU A 117 42.16 11.32 -4.13
CA GLU A 117 42.18 9.88 -3.91
C GLU A 117 40.81 9.36 -3.47
N VAL A 118 40.10 10.05 -2.57
CA VAL A 118 38.75 9.67 -2.13
C VAL A 118 37.73 9.82 -3.26
N LEU A 119 37.75 10.92 -4.01
CA LEU A 119 36.87 11.14 -5.16
C LEU A 119 37.26 10.21 -6.32
N LYS A 120 38.55 10.02 -6.59
CA LYS A 120 39.02 9.02 -7.55
C LYS A 120 38.61 7.63 -7.11
N ASN A 121 38.71 7.26 -5.83
CA ASN A 121 38.21 6.00 -5.32
C ASN A 121 36.68 5.93 -5.40
N LYS A 122 35.94 7.02 -5.27
CA LYS A 122 34.49 7.07 -5.60
C LYS A 122 34.22 6.83 -7.10
N HIS A 123 35.17 7.20 -7.96
CA HIS A 123 35.14 6.93 -9.41
C HIS A 123 35.81 5.59 -9.82
N SER A 124 36.66 4.98 -8.98
CA SER A 124 37.56 3.83 -9.26
C SER A 124 37.30 2.58 -8.43
N SER A 125 36.81 2.72 -7.19
CA SER A 125 35.77 1.78 -6.73
C SER A 125 34.79 1.78 -7.88
N PRO A 126 34.37 0.60 -8.38
CA PRO A 126 33.49 0.57 -9.51
C PRO A 126 32.39 1.54 -9.12
N GLN A 127 32.34 2.68 -9.83
CA GLN A 127 31.10 3.39 -9.89
C GLN A 127 30.15 2.25 -10.15
N ILE A 128 29.18 2.11 -9.29
CA ILE A 128 27.96 1.50 -9.72
C ILE A 128 27.42 2.51 -10.78
N GLU A 129 28.13 2.74 -11.90
CA GLU A 129 27.68 2.16 -13.16
C GLU A 129 27.07 0.83 -12.75
N GLU A 130 25.77 0.88 -12.48
CA GLU A 130 24.89 -0.22 -12.73
C GLU A 130 25.16 -0.64 -14.18
N LYS A 131 26.28 -1.33 -14.44
CA LYS A 131 26.27 -2.44 -15.34
C LYS A 131 25.38 -3.41 -14.60
N PRO A 132 24.12 -3.56 -15.03
CA PRO A 132 23.27 -4.54 -14.41
C PRO A 132 24.00 -5.87 -14.58
N THR A 133 24.31 -6.50 -13.45
CA THR A 133 24.60 -7.93 -13.40
C THR A 133 23.34 -8.77 -13.65
N LEU A 134 22.21 -8.10 -13.88
CA LEU A 134 21.06 -8.64 -14.59
C LEU A 134 21.21 -8.38 -16.08
N SER A 135 20.65 -9.24 -16.92
CA SER A 135 20.68 -9.06 -18.36
C SER A 135 20.24 -7.63 -18.77
N PRO A 136 20.69 -7.05 -19.89
CA PRO A 136 20.62 -5.59 -20.17
C PRO A 136 19.22 -4.95 -20.28
N LYS A 137 18.14 -5.61 -19.85
CA LYS A 137 16.74 -5.25 -20.11
C LYS A 137 15.78 -5.40 -18.93
N GLU A 138 16.21 -5.84 -17.75
CA GLU A 138 15.27 -6.27 -16.70
C GLU A 138 15.02 -5.20 -15.62
N LEU A 139 13.77 -5.13 -15.17
CA LEU A 139 13.35 -4.35 -14.01
C LEU A 139 13.99 -4.97 -12.75
N PRO A 140 14.44 -4.18 -11.75
CA PRO A 140 14.80 -4.76 -10.46
C PRO A 140 13.66 -5.63 -9.91
N LEU A 141 13.98 -6.75 -9.25
CA LEU A 141 12.99 -7.75 -8.79
C LEU A 141 11.86 -7.15 -7.94
N CYS A 142 12.12 -6.08 -7.17
CA CYS A 142 11.07 -5.33 -6.44
C CYS A 142 9.92 -4.88 -7.33
N PHE A 143 10.23 -4.43 -8.53
CA PHE A 143 9.23 -3.88 -9.44
C PHE A 143 8.61 -4.99 -10.32
N GLU A 144 9.17 -6.21 -10.31
CA GLU A 144 8.56 -7.34 -11.00
C GLU A 144 7.23 -7.76 -10.37
N ASN A 145 7.12 -7.62 -9.05
CA ASN A 145 5.90 -7.86 -8.28
C ASN A 145 4.87 -6.73 -8.42
N MET A 146 5.28 -5.55 -8.91
CA MET A 146 4.40 -4.42 -9.17
C MET A 146 3.83 -4.48 -10.58
N VAL A 147 2.70 -5.18 -10.73
CA VAL A 147 2.06 -5.40 -12.04
C VAL A 147 1.75 -4.10 -12.78
N GLU A 148 1.30 -3.05 -12.07
CA GLU A 148 1.00 -1.75 -12.67
C GLU A 148 2.25 -1.05 -13.20
N VAL A 149 3.32 -1.02 -12.39
CA VAL A 149 4.62 -0.46 -12.80
C VAL A 149 5.20 -1.25 -13.97
N LYS A 150 5.14 -2.58 -13.96
CA LYS A 150 5.62 -3.44 -15.06
C LYS A 150 4.83 -3.22 -16.35
N LYS A 151 3.49 -3.12 -16.27
CA LYS A 151 2.63 -2.77 -17.42
C LYS A 151 2.95 -1.39 -17.94
N ALA A 152 3.06 -0.39 -17.06
CA ALA A 152 3.39 0.97 -17.41
C ALA A 152 4.76 1.06 -18.08
N VAL A 153 5.77 0.37 -17.54
CA VAL A 153 7.11 0.29 -18.15
C VAL A 153 7.01 -0.25 -19.56
N LYS A 154 6.32 -1.37 -19.77
CA LYS A 154 6.16 -1.99 -21.11
C LYS A 154 5.42 -1.09 -22.10
N VAL A 155 4.44 -0.32 -21.64
CA VAL A 155 3.64 0.60 -22.48
C VAL A 155 4.45 1.85 -22.83
N PHE A 156 4.99 2.54 -21.82
CA PHE A 156 5.71 3.81 -22.01
C PHE A 156 7.11 3.64 -22.59
N SER A 157 7.70 2.45 -22.53
CA SER A 157 8.96 2.17 -23.26
C SER A 157 8.77 2.19 -24.78
N LYS A 158 7.55 1.90 -25.28
CA LYS A 158 7.25 1.85 -26.73
C LYS A 158 6.94 3.21 -27.36
N ASN A 159 6.72 4.24 -26.54
CA ASN A 159 6.40 5.59 -26.99
C ASN A 159 7.33 6.62 -26.34
N MET A 160 7.30 7.86 -26.81
CA MET A 160 8.08 8.98 -26.28
C MET A 160 7.21 10.01 -25.55
N LYS A 161 6.00 9.61 -25.12
CA LYS A 161 5.13 10.50 -24.34
C LYS A 161 5.82 10.88 -23.03
N PRO A 162 5.58 12.11 -22.52
CA PRO A 162 6.05 12.48 -21.19
C PRO A 162 5.37 11.61 -20.13
N VAL A 163 6.02 11.31 -19.01
CA VAL A 163 5.50 10.39 -17.98
C VAL A 163 5.60 11.04 -16.60
N LEU A 164 4.55 10.93 -15.80
CA LEU A 164 4.49 11.45 -14.43
C LEU A 164 4.44 10.28 -13.44
N LEU A 165 5.36 10.24 -12.49
CA LEU A 165 5.41 9.24 -11.44
C LEU A 165 4.95 9.84 -10.11
N ASN A 166 3.86 9.34 -9.56
CA ASN A 166 3.31 9.83 -8.30
C ASN A 166 3.45 8.76 -7.21
N GLY A 167 3.91 9.13 -6.02
CA GLY A 167 4.08 8.19 -4.92
C GLY A 167 4.97 8.77 -3.82
N GLU A 168 4.97 8.13 -2.65
CA GLU A 168 5.67 8.64 -1.47
C GLU A 168 7.19 8.74 -1.64
N ASN A 169 7.85 9.42 -0.71
CA ASN A 169 9.32 9.50 -0.73
C ASN A 169 9.92 8.08 -0.59
N GLY A 170 10.95 7.78 -1.38
CA GLY A 170 11.63 6.49 -1.31
C GLY A 170 10.92 5.30 -1.96
N THR A 171 9.80 5.48 -2.66
CA THR A 171 9.10 4.38 -3.38
C THR A 171 9.76 3.95 -4.70
N GLY A 172 10.90 4.55 -5.07
CA GLY A 172 11.65 4.15 -6.26
C GLY A 172 11.14 4.70 -7.60
N LYS A 173 10.38 5.81 -7.57
CA LYS A 173 9.92 6.53 -8.78
C LYS A 173 11.01 6.77 -9.82
N GLU A 174 12.22 7.09 -9.37
CA GLU A 174 13.36 7.31 -10.25
C GLU A 174 13.81 6.03 -10.98
N PHE A 175 13.89 4.91 -10.26
CA PHE A 175 14.22 3.61 -10.84
C PHE A 175 13.22 3.21 -11.92
N VAL A 176 11.93 3.46 -11.69
CA VAL A 176 10.88 3.21 -12.70
C VAL A 176 11.08 4.08 -13.95
N ALA A 177 11.41 5.37 -13.79
CA ALA A 177 11.68 6.26 -14.92
C ALA A 177 12.90 5.81 -15.73
N GLN A 178 13.99 5.44 -15.04
CA GLN A 178 15.20 4.93 -15.68
C GLN A 178 14.93 3.60 -16.41
N ALA A 179 14.13 2.71 -15.83
CA ALA A 179 13.75 1.45 -16.46
C ALA A 179 12.96 1.66 -17.77
N ILE A 180 12.02 2.62 -17.79
CA ILE A 180 11.29 3.01 -19.01
C ILE A 180 12.28 3.52 -20.07
N HIS A 181 13.22 4.38 -19.68
CA HIS A 181 14.21 4.95 -20.59
C HIS A 181 15.12 3.89 -21.20
N ARG A 182 15.68 3.00 -20.37
CA ARG A 182 16.58 1.90 -20.78
C ARG A 182 15.91 0.93 -21.76
N GLN A 183 14.59 0.73 -21.66
CA GLN A 183 13.81 -0.14 -22.55
C GLN A 183 13.24 0.59 -23.78
N SER A 184 13.48 1.90 -23.91
CA SER A 184 12.94 2.72 -25.00
C SER A 184 13.79 2.69 -26.27
N ARG A 185 13.25 3.23 -27.38
CA ARG A 185 13.98 3.40 -28.65
C ARG A 185 15.14 4.41 -28.59
N LYS A 186 15.26 5.17 -27.50
CA LYS A 186 16.27 6.22 -27.28
C LYS A 186 17.08 5.94 -26.01
N SER A 187 17.26 4.67 -25.67
CA SER A 187 18.02 4.23 -24.48
C SER A 187 19.49 4.61 -24.50
N ASP A 188 20.03 4.93 -25.68
CA ASP A 188 21.39 5.46 -25.92
C ASP A 188 21.56 6.92 -25.48
N ARG A 189 20.46 7.62 -25.15
CA ARG A 189 20.48 9.05 -24.82
C ARG A 189 20.71 9.31 -23.34
N SER A 190 21.42 10.41 -23.06
CA SER A 190 21.73 10.85 -21.70
C SER A 190 20.46 11.12 -20.89
N PHE A 191 20.36 10.49 -19.72
CA PHE A 191 19.28 10.68 -18.76
C PHE A 191 19.71 11.68 -17.69
N VAL A 192 19.28 12.92 -17.82
CA VAL A 192 19.67 14.06 -16.96
C VAL A 192 18.63 14.27 -15.86
N LYS A 193 19.07 14.31 -14.60
CA LYS A 193 18.21 14.49 -13.43
C LYS A 193 18.24 15.93 -12.96
N ILE A 194 17.07 16.47 -12.64
CA ILE A 194 16.87 17.82 -12.12
C ILE A 194 15.95 17.71 -10.91
N ASN A 195 16.42 18.21 -9.76
CA ASN A 195 15.58 18.40 -8.59
C ASN A 195 14.98 19.81 -8.61
N CYS A 196 13.66 19.89 -8.79
CA CYS A 196 12.94 21.15 -8.92
C CYS A 196 12.77 21.88 -7.58
N ALA A 197 12.95 21.20 -6.44
CA ALA A 197 12.89 21.82 -5.12
C ALA A 197 14.20 22.56 -4.79
N VAL A 198 15.35 22.07 -5.26
CA VAL A 198 16.68 22.56 -4.86
C VAL A 198 17.28 23.52 -5.89
N ARG A 199 16.96 23.33 -7.19
CA ARG A 199 17.53 24.17 -8.25
C ARG A 199 16.82 25.52 -8.42
N GLN A 200 17.61 26.56 -8.62
CA GLN A 200 17.13 27.89 -8.97
C GLN A 200 16.33 27.89 -10.28
N ALA A 201 15.25 28.68 -10.33
CA ALA A 201 14.30 28.69 -11.45
C ALA A 201 14.95 28.98 -12.82
N TRP A 202 15.95 29.87 -12.87
CA TRP A 202 16.66 30.21 -14.10
C TRP A 202 17.50 29.03 -14.64
N ALA A 203 18.07 28.21 -13.76
CA ALA A 203 18.87 27.04 -14.14
C ALA A 203 17.97 25.95 -14.71
N ILE A 204 16.81 25.70 -14.08
CA ILE A 204 15.78 24.79 -14.60
C ILE A 204 15.30 25.26 -15.98
N HIS A 205 15.02 26.56 -16.12
CA HIS A 205 14.59 27.15 -17.40
C HIS A 205 15.60 26.92 -18.52
N SER A 206 16.90 27.16 -18.24
CA SER A 206 17.99 26.99 -19.21
C SER A 206 18.21 25.55 -19.69
N GLN A 207 17.83 24.55 -18.88
CA GLN A 207 17.97 23.13 -19.22
C GLN A 207 16.74 22.57 -19.94
N LEU A 208 15.58 23.23 -19.81
CA LEU A 208 14.33 22.79 -20.42
C LEU A 208 14.03 23.49 -21.75
N PHE A 209 14.35 24.78 -21.90
CA PHE A 209 13.91 25.58 -23.04
C PHE A 209 15.07 26.14 -23.84
N LYS A 210 14.96 26.09 -25.18
CA LYS A 210 15.90 26.78 -26.07
C LYS A 210 15.75 28.29 -25.92
N ARG A 211 16.85 29.04 -25.96
CA ARG A 211 16.80 30.51 -26.04
C ARG A 211 16.14 30.92 -27.36
N THR A 212 15.09 31.74 -27.29
CA THR A 212 14.50 32.39 -28.46
C THR A 212 15.44 33.49 -28.93
N GLU A 213 15.86 33.46 -30.20
CA GLU A 213 16.81 34.40 -30.83
C GLU A 213 16.32 35.86 -30.96
N LYS A 214 15.32 36.31 -30.18
CA LYS A 214 14.88 37.71 -30.19
C LYS A 214 15.59 38.51 -29.10
N GLY A 215 16.86 38.84 -29.36
CA GLY A 215 17.63 39.84 -28.61
C GLY A 215 19.12 39.53 -28.57
N LEU A 216 19.90 40.15 -29.48
CA LEU A 216 21.35 40.06 -29.71
C LEU A 216 21.82 38.95 -30.66
N THR A 217 21.74 39.24 -31.95
CA THR A 217 22.56 38.63 -32.99
C THR A 217 24.00 39.13 -32.89
N SER A 218 24.92 38.31 -32.39
CA SER A 218 26.35 38.40 -32.73
C SER A 218 26.64 37.41 -33.87
N PRO A 219 27.19 37.83 -35.02
CA PRO A 219 27.48 36.92 -36.13
C PRO A 219 28.61 35.98 -35.74
N GLY A 220 28.35 34.67 -35.68
CA GLY A 220 29.37 33.64 -35.44
C GLY A 220 29.11 32.67 -34.28
N ALA A 221 27.97 32.75 -33.58
CA ALA A 221 27.64 31.73 -32.58
C ALA A 221 27.38 30.37 -33.25
N PRO A 222 28.06 29.28 -32.83
CA PRO A 222 27.86 27.97 -33.43
C PRO A 222 26.42 27.51 -33.21
N LYS A 223 25.77 27.00 -34.27
CA LYS A 223 24.51 26.25 -34.15
C LYS A 223 24.73 25.14 -33.12
N GLN A 224 24.18 25.28 -31.91
CA GLN A 224 24.16 24.21 -30.93
C GLN A 224 23.28 23.09 -31.49
N THR A 225 23.89 22.13 -32.19
CA THR A 225 23.34 20.79 -32.35
C THR A 225 23.39 20.13 -30.97
N GLY A 226 22.44 20.51 -30.11
CA GLY A 226 22.31 19.96 -28.77
C GLY A 226 22.09 18.46 -28.85
N GLU A 227 22.80 17.71 -28.00
CA GLU A 227 22.52 16.29 -27.82
C GLU A 227 21.04 16.09 -27.49
N GLU A 228 20.41 15.06 -28.06
CA GLU A 228 19.06 14.68 -27.70
C GLU A 228 19.06 14.16 -26.25
N LEU A 229 18.52 14.94 -25.31
CA LEU A 229 18.52 14.63 -23.87
C LEU A 229 17.17 14.08 -23.40
N VAL A 230 17.19 13.16 -22.44
CA VAL A 230 16.01 12.77 -21.66
C VAL A 230 16.14 13.37 -20.27
N VAL A 231 15.12 14.09 -19.81
CA VAL A 231 15.16 14.81 -18.54
C VAL A 231 14.19 14.22 -17.54
N TYR A 232 14.64 14.02 -16.30
CA TYR A 232 13.84 13.64 -15.15
C TYR A 232 13.72 14.81 -14.18
N LEU A 233 12.49 15.29 -13.99
CA LEU A 233 12.12 16.35 -13.07
C LEU A 233 11.60 15.74 -11.76
N SER A 234 12.39 15.80 -10.69
CA SER A 234 11.92 15.42 -9.35
C SER A 234 11.27 16.61 -8.63
N ASN A 235 10.23 16.33 -7.87
CA ASN A 235 9.43 17.32 -7.14
C ASN A 235 8.83 18.39 -8.06
N ILE A 236 8.15 17.96 -9.13
CA ILE A 236 7.57 18.86 -10.14
C ILE A 236 6.60 19.91 -9.55
N GLU A 237 5.98 19.61 -8.41
CA GLU A 237 5.15 20.53 -7.63
C GLU A 237 5.90 21.80 -7.17
N SER A 238 7.23 21.74 -7.09
CA SER A 238 8.09 22.85 -6.63
C SER A 238 8.47 23.82 -7.75
N LEU A 239 8.11 23.52 -9.01
CA LEU A 239 8.32 24.44 -10.11
C LEU A 239 7.56 25.75 -9.92
N SER A 240 8.18 26.88 -10.25
CA SER A 240 7.47 28.17 -10.31
C SER A 240 6.31 28.13 -11.32
N LYS A 241 5.23 28.87 -11.05
CA LYS A 241 4.04 28.92 -11.94
C LYS A 241 4.40 29.24 -13.39
N GLY A 242 5.31 30.20 -13.62
CA GLY A 242 5.73 30.57 -14.97
C GLY A 242 6.50 29.46 -15.71
N ILE A 243 7.21 28.57 -15.01
CA ILE A 243 7.82 27.39 -15.64
C ILE A 243 6.77 26.32 -15.89
N GLN A 244 5.81 26.14 -14.98
CA GLN A 244 4.71 25.18 -15.16
C GLN A 244 3.85 25.52 -16.39
N GLU A 245 3.53 26.80 -16.60
CA GLU A 245 2.80 27.31 -17.76
C GLU A 245 3.54 27.02 -19.06
N LYS A 246 4.82 27.42 -19.14
CA LYS A 246 5.67 27.18 -20.33
C LYS A 246 5.84 25.70 -20.64
N LEU A 247 5.97 24.87 -19.61
CA LEU A 247 6.08 23.42 -19.76
C LEU A 247 4.76 22.81 -20.24
N ALA A 248 3.62 23.29 -19.73
CA ALA A 248 2.30 22.86 -20.18
C ALA A 248 2.07 23.20 -21.65
N GLU A 249 2.47 24.40 -22.07
CA GLU A 249 2.40 24.83 -23.46
C GLU A 249 3.29 23.94 -24.34
N ALA A 250 4.56 23.73 -23.96
CA ALA A 250 5.49 22.99 -24.78
C ALA A 250 5.18 21.46 -24.88
N LEU A 251 4.42 20.90 -23.95
CA LEU A 251 4.01 19.49 -23.95
C LEU A 251 2.68 19.22 -24.67
N GLN A 252 1.93 20.25 -25.07
CA GLN A 252 0.67 20.05 -25.81
C GLN A 252 0.92 19.54 -27.25
N PRO A 253 0.03 18.67 -27.77
CA PRO A 253 0.15 18.19 -29.16
C PRO A 253 0.02 19.36 -30.16
N ASN A 254 0.83 19.30 -31.23
CA ASN A 254 1.06 20.33 -32.26
C ASN A 254 -0.18 20.92 -32.99
N GLY A 255 -1.41 20.60 -32.59
CA GLY A 255 -2.65 21.03 -33.24
C GLY A 255 -3.39 22.20 -32.59
N SER A 256 -2.90 22.77 -31.48
CA SER A 256 -3.68 23.73 -30.66
C SER A 256 -2.96 25.03 -30.28
N GLN A 257 -1.96 25.49 -31.04
CA GLN A 257 -1.22 26.73 -30.70
C GLN A 257 -1.32 27.85 -31.74
N SER A 258 -1.34 29.07 -31.19
CA SER A 258 -1.30 30.38 -31.84
C SER A 258 0.03 30.62 -32.58
N PRO A 259 0.09 31.48 -33.63
CA PRO A 259 1.27 31.64 -34.51
C PRO A 259 2.49 32.33 -33.87
N ASP A 260 2.38 32.89 -32.67
CA ASP A 260 3.45 33.65 -32.03
C ASP A 260 4.18 32.85 -30.94
N ALA A 261 5.46 32.58 -31.19
CA ALA A 261 6.48 31.99 -30.31
C ALA A 261 6.33 30.49 -29.97
N LYS A 262 6.81 29.63 -30.89
CA LYS A 262 7.01 28.20 -30.66
C LYS A 262 8.05 27.96 -29.54
N LEU A 263 7.60 27.67 -28.33
CA LEU A 263 8.49 27.26 -27.22
C LEU A 263 9.03 25.85 -27.51
N GLU A 264 10.30 25.76 -27.91
CA GLU A 264 10.95 24.48 -28.16
C GLU A 264 11.65 23.95 -26.90
N LEU A 265 11.31 22.71 -26.55
CA LEU A 265 12.02 21.95 -25.52
C LEU A 265 13.39 21.50 -26.03
N ILE A 266 14.39 21.60 -25.16
CA ILE A 266 15.69 20.94 -25.32
C ILE A 266 15.54 19.40 -25.16
N PRO A 267 14.86 18.87 -24.12
CA PRO A 267 14.74 17.43 -23.96
C PRO A 267 13.80 16.82 -25.00
N ILE A 268 14.19 15.66 -25.54
CA ILE A 268 13.37 14.83 -26.42
C ILE A 268 12.29 14.04 -25.65
N ARG A 269 12.44 13.93 -24.32
CA ARG A 269 11.48 13.28 -23.43
C ARG A 269 11.60 13.81 -22.02
N ILE A 270 10.46 13.95 -21.36
CA ILE A 270 10.37 14.39 -19.96
C ILE A 270 9.72 13.30 -19.11
N PHE A 271 10.41 12.94 -18.03
CA PHE A 271 9.84 12.25 -16.89
C PHE A 271 9.67 13.25 -15.75
N ALA A 272 8.59 13.14 -15.00
CA ALA A 272 8.31 13.98 -13.85
C ALA A 272 7.98 13.10 -12.65
N SER A 273 8.23 13.58 -11.43
CA SER A 273 7.75 12.91 -10.23
C SER A 273 7.25 13.88 -9.16
N SER A 274 6.30 13.40 -8.35
CA SER A 274 5.73 14.12 -7.21
C SER A 274 5.58 13.18 -6.02
N THR A 275 5.71 13.74 -4.82
CA THR A 275 5.32 13.09 -3.55
C THR A 275 3.97 13.57 -3.03
N LYS A 276 3.40 14.62 -3.64
CA LYS A 276 2.11 15.22 -3.27
C LYS A 276 1.03 14.87 -4.29
N ASP A 277 -0.24 14.92 -3.86
CA ASP A 277 -1.37 14.84 -4.76
C ASP A 277 -1.49 16.11 -5.62
N LEU A 278 -1.03 16.01 -6.87
CA LEU A 278 -1.05 17.10 -7.84
C LEU A 278 -2.49 17.50 -8.25
N SER A 279 -3.47 16.60 -8.15
CA SER A 279 -4.87 16.91 -8.44
C SER A 279 -5.44 17.82 -7.36
N ALA A 280 -5.15 17.53 -6.08
CA ALA A 280 -5.52 18.37 -4.95
C ALA A 280 -4.82 19.74 -5.00
N LEU A 281 -3.53 19.79 -5.38
CA LEU A 281 -2.80 21.05 -5.57
C LEU A 281 -3.34 21.89 -6.73
N ALA A 282 -3.77 21.25 -7.82
CA ALA A 282 -4.40 21.92 -8.95
C ALA A 282 -5.75 22.53 -8.56
N ALA A 283 -6.58 21.80 -7.79
CA ALA A 283 -7.85 22.32 -7.26
C ALA A 283 -7.67 23.54 -6.35
N LYS A 284 -6.53 23.63 -5.64
CA LYS A 284 -6.16 24.78 -4.80
C LYS A 284 -5.44 25.91 -5.57
N GLY A 285 -5.27 25.79 -6.89
CA GLY A 285 -4.55 26.78 -7.71
C GLY A 285 -3.04 26.88 -7.43
N GLN A 286 -2.47 25.87 -6.75
CA GLN A 286 -1.05 25.76 -6.42
C GLN A 286 -0.25 25.00 -7.49
N PHE A 287 -0.93 24.23 -8.34
CA PHE A 287 -0.34 23.56 -9.51
C PHE A 287 -1.13 23.87 -10.78
N HIS A 288 -0.44 24.06 -11.91
CA HIS A 288 -1.08 24.47 -13.16
C HIS A 288 -1.87 23.31 -13.79
N ALA A 289 -3.20 23.44 -13.87
CA ALA A 289 -4.09 22.37 -14.34
C ALA A 289 -3.76 21.87 -15.76
N ALA A 290 -3.30 22.76 -16.65
CA ALA A 290 -2.91 22.35 -18.01
C ALA A 290 -1.65 21.47 -18.02
N LEU A 291 -0.72 21.66 -17.07
CA LEU A 291 0.45 20.80 -16.95
C LEU A 291 0.05 19.41 -16.48
N LEU A 292 -0.84 19.33 -15.48
CA LEU A 292 -1.38 18.05 -15.02
C LEU A 292 -2.11 17.31 -16.15
N ASN A 293 -2.91 18.03 -16.95
CA ASN A 293 -3.60 17.45 -18.10
C ASN A 293 -2.65 16.91 -19.17
N ALA A 294 -1.48 17.54 -19.37
CA ALA A 294 -0.47 17.04 -20.31
C ALA A 294 0.08 15.65 -19.93
N PHE A 295 0.03 15.30 -18.64
CA PHE A 295 0.43 13.98 -18.13
C PHE A 295 -0.74 13.02 -17.90
N LYS A 296 -2.00 13.42 -18.11
CA LYS A 296 -3.19 12.66 -17.66
C LYS A 296 -3.24 11.21 -18.18
N GLU A 297 -2.75 10.97 -19.39
CA GLU A 297 -2.70 9.64 -20.01
C GLU A 297 -1.40 8.86 -19.70
N SER A 298 -0.51 9.43 -18.89
CA SER A 298 0.83 8.91 -18.62
C SER A 298 1.26 9.05 -17.16
N ILE A 299 0.28 9.03 -16.24
CA ILE A 299 0.53 8.97 -14.79
C ILE A 299 0.76 7.52 -14.36
N ILE A 300 1.83 7.29 -13.62
CA ILE A 300 2.17 6.01 -12.98
C ILE A 300 2.14 6.24 -11.48
N PHE A 301 1.26 5.53 -10.78
CA PHE A 301 1.26 5.51 -9.32
C PHE A 301 2.26 4.45 -8.84
N VAL A 302 3.15 4.83 -7.94
CA VAL A 302 4.17 3.95 -7.34
C VAL A 302 3.85 3.81 -5.87
N SER A 303 3.31 2.65 -5.50
CA SER A 303 2.83 2.37 -4.15
C SER A 303 3.94 2.45 -3.09
N PRO A 304 3.58 2.77 -1.84
CA PRO A 304 4.49 2.69 -0.69
C PRO A 304 4.78 1.25 -0.27
N LEU A 305 5.98 1.02 0.28
CA LEU A 305 6.54 -0.28 0.68
C LEU A 305 5.62 -1.07 1.62
N ARG A 306 4.88 -0.38 2.48
CA ARG A 306 3.89 -1.00 3.37
C ARG A 306 2.75 -1.73 2.64
N ASP A 307 2.35 -1.26 1.45
CA ASP A 307 1.28 -1.88 0.66
C ASP A 307 1.76 -3.17 -0.05
N TYR A 308 3.06 -3.47 0.00
CA TYR A 308 3.67 -4.69 -0.54
C TYR A 308 4.78 -5.24 0.36
N ALA A 309 4.59 -5.18 1.68
CA ALA A 309 5.54 -5.65 2.69
C ALA A 309 5.99 -7.11 2.48
N VAL A 310 5.17 -7.93 1.80
CA VAL A 310 5.50 -9.30 1.37
C VAL A 310 6.75 -9.37 0.47
N SER A 311 7.10 -8.27 -0.21
CA SER A 311 8.32 -8.19 -1.03
C SER A 311 9.57 -7.84 -0.22
N ILE A 312 9.44 -7.43 1.06
CA ILE A 312 10.58 -7.05 1.91
C ILE A 312 11.61 -8.18 2.06
N PRO A 313 11.23 -9.47 2.27
CA PRO A 313 12.22 -10.55 2.35
C PRO A 313 13.01 -10.73 1.05
N ALA A 314 12.34 -10.67 -0.11
CA ALA A 314 13.00 -10.74 -1.40
C ALA A 314 13.90 -9.53 -1.64
N LEU A 315 13.41 -8.33 -1.32
CA LEU A 315 14.17 -7.08 -1.40
C LEU A 315 15.40 -7.07 -0.53
N ALA A 316 15.28 -7.55 0.71
CA ALA A 316 16.39 -7.64 1.62
C ALA A 316 17.41 -8.66 1.13
N LYS A 317 16.96 -9.82 0.65
CA LYS A 317 17.82 -10.85 0.07
C LYS A 317 18.58 -10.34 -1.16
N ASP A 318 17.88 -9.77 -2.15
CA ASP A 318 18.50 -9.26 -3.38
C ASP A 318 19.53 -8.18 -3.05
N TYR A 319 19.22 -7.29 -2.11
CA TYR A 319 20.12 -6.24 -1.67
C TYR A 319 21.37 -6.79 -0.95
N LEU A 320 21.20 -7.81 -0.12
CA LEU A 320 22.30 -8.50 0.53
C LEU A 320 23.18 -9.21 -0.52
N GLU A 321 22.60 -9.93 -1.48
CA GLU A 321 23.34 -10.58 -2.56
C GLU A 321 24.13 -9.58 -3.42
N GLU A 322 23.53 -8.42 -3.73
CA GLU A 322 24.19 -7.31 -4.44
C GLU A 322 25.42 -6.81 -3.68
N ILE A 323 25.28 -6.58 -2.37
CA ILE A 323 26.39 -6.15 -1.51
C ILE A 323 27.46 -7.23 -1.41
N GLN A 324 27.07 -8.51 -1.34
CA GLN A 324 28.01 -9.64 -1.26
C GLN A 324 28.93 -9.69 -2.48
N GLN A 325 28.35 -9.50 -3.67
CA GLN A 325 29.07 -9.49 -4.93
C GLN A 325 30.01 -8.28 -5.05
N THR A 326 29.57 -7.13 -4.55
CA THR A 326 30.29 -5.85 -4.70
C THR A 326 31.40 -5.69 -3.67
N GLN A 327 31.18 -6.11 -2.43
CA GLN A 327 32.10 -5.89 -1.29
C GLN A 327 32.95 -7.12 -0.92
N LYS A 328 32.69 -8.30 -1.49
CA LYS A 328 33.41 -9.57 -1.21
C LYS A 328 33.48 -9.93 0.29
N THR A 329 32.48 -9.52 1.06
CA THR A 329 32.37 -9.77 2.50
C THR A 329 31.40 -10.91 2.80
N SER A 330 31.59 -11.60 3.94
CA SER A 330 30.60 -12.56 4.44
C SER A 330 29.42 -11.77 5.00
N ILE A 331 28.22 -12.07 4.51
CA ILE A 331 27.00 -11.37 4.92
C ILE A 331 26.17 -12.30 5.81
N PRO A 332 25.73 -11.82 6.99
CA PRO A 332 24.88 -12.60 7.89
C PRO A 332 23.50 -12.87 7.27
N GLU A 333 22.95 -14.04 7.57
CA GLU A 333 21.59 -14.39 7.19
C GLU A 333 20.58 -13.63 8.06
N ILE A 334 19.48 -13.12 7.47
CA ILE A 334 18.43 -12.48 8.28
C ILE A 334 17.57 -13.58 8.94
N GLY A 335 17.49 -13.58 10.26
CA GLY A 335 16.62 -14.48 11.01
C GLY A 335 15.14 -14.22 10.78
N GLU A 336 14.32 -15.25 10.99
CA GLU A 336 12.87 -15.17 10.79
C GLU A 336 12.21 -14.12 11.71
N ASP A 337 12.73 -13.95 12.92
CA ASP A 337 12.31 -12.95 13.90
C ASP A 337 12.63 -11.53 13.42
N ALA A 338 13.83 -11.32 12.89
CA ALA A 338 14.25 -10.08 12.26
C ALA A 338 13.41 -9.75 11.02
N LEU A 339 13.22 -10.72 10.12
CA LEU A 339 12.35 -10.57 8.95
C LEU A 339 10.91 -10.22 9.35
N THR A 340 10.38 -10.86 10.40
CA THR A 340 9.05 -10.57 10.91
C THR A 340 8.93 -9.12 11.39
N ALA A 341 9.93 -8.60 12.10
CA ALA A 341 9.96 -7.20 12.52
C ALA A 341 10.06 -6.24 11.32
N LEU A 342 10.94 -6.52 10.36
CA LEU A 342 11.07 -5.73 9.13
C LEU A 342 9.75 -5.70 8.33
N CYS A 343 9.01 -6.81 8.26
CA CYS A 343 7.73 -6.88 7.54
C CYS A 343 6.58 -6.15 8.26
N ARG A 344 6.66 -5.93 9.57
CA ARG A 344 5.61 -5.27 10.37
C ARG A 344 5.72 -3.76 10.42
N TYR A 345 6.90 -3.21 10.14
CA TYR A 345 7.14 -1.78 10.19
C TYR A 345 6.56 -1.07 8.96
N ASN A 346 6.07 0.17 9.16
CA ASN A 346 5.34 0.92 8.13
C ASN A 346 6.22 1.56 7.05
N TRP A 347 7.55 1.56 7.25
CA TRP A 347 8.54 2.12 6.32
C TRP A 347 8.14 3.50 5.76
N PRO A 348 8.03 4.55 6.61
CA PRO A 348 7.71 5.91 6.16
C PRO A 348 8.68 6.45 5.09
N GLY A 349 9.94 6.02 5.10
CA GLY A 349 10.94 6.31 4.05
C GLY A 349 11.05 5.23 2.97
N ASN A 350 10.14 4.27 2.95
CA ASN A 350 9.98 3.22 1.94
C ASN A 350 11.28 2.44 1.67
N MET A 351 11.62 2.15 0.41
CA MET A 351 12.80 1.37 0.06
C MET A 351 14.12 2.07 0.42
N LYS A 352 14.13 3.41 0.50
CA LYS A 352 15.32 4.17 0.93
C LYS A 352 15.64 3.88 2.39
N GLU A 353 14.63 3.95 3.25
CA GLU A 353 14.78 3.63 4.68
C GLU A 353 15.15 2.16 4.89
N LEU A 354 14.50 1.22 4.18
CA LEU A 354 14.83 -0.21 4.25
C LEU A 354 16.30 -0.47 3.91
N ARG A 355 16.80 0.09 2.80
CA ARG A 355 18.21 -0.06 2.42
C ARG A 355 19.16 0.53 3.45
N SER A 356 18.82 1.68 4.03
CA SER A 356 19.60 2.32 5.09
C SER A 356 19.72 1.44 6.33
N VAL A 357 18.60 0.84 6.76
CA VAL A 357 18.56 -0.08 7.90
C VAL A 357 19.37 -1.34 7.61
N LEU A 358 19.20 -1.96 6.43
CA LEU A 358 19.96 -3.15 6.04
C LEU A 358 21.46 -2.87 5.95
N ASN A 359 21.87 -1.75 5.36
CA ASN A 359 23.28 -1.34 5.34
C ASN A 359 23.86 -1.24 6.74
N LYS A 360 23.14 -0.58 7.66
CA LYS A 360 23.59 -0.43 9.05
C LYS A 360 23.77 -1.79 9.72
N LEU A 361 22.86 -2.73 9.50
CA LEU A 361 22.95 -4.10 10.04
C LEU A 361 24.19 -4.84 9.50
N ILE A 362 24.46 -4.73 8.19
CA ILE A 362 25.64 -5.35 7.55
C ILE A 362 26.94 -4.78 8.14
N HIS A 363 27.05 -3.46 8.28
CA HIS A 363 28.27 -2.81 8.78
C HIS A 363 28.52 -3.10 10.27
N THR A 364 27.45 -3.16 11.07
CA THR A 364 27.57 -3.34 12.53
C THR A 364 27.79 -4.79 12.97
N ARG A 365 27.44 -5.78 12.12
CA ARG A 365 27.44 -7.20 12.47
C ARG A 365 28.27 -8.10 11.54
N THR A 366 29.49 -7.67 11.18
CA THR A 366 30.41 -8.40 10.29
C THR A 366 30.93 -9.75 10.82
N ASN A 367 30.72 -10.08 12.10
CA ASN A 367 31.24 -11.30 12.76
C ASN A 367 30.13 -12.24 13.30
N GLN A 368 28.86 -12.01 12.98
CA GLN A 368 27.76 -12.91 13.36
C GLN A 368 27.24 -13.65 12.12
N GLU A 369 26.80 -14.90 12.28
CA GLU A 369 26.21 -15.67 11.17
C GLU A 369 24.76 -15.26 10.88
N LYS A 370 24.04 -14.66 11.86
CA LYS A 370 22.60 -14.40 11.78
C LYS A 370 22.19 -13.08 12.44
N ILE A 371 21.34 -12.29 11.76
CA ILE A 371 20.68 -11.08 12.28
C ILE A 371 19.39 -11.48 13.00
N THR A 372 19.20 -11.04 14.24
CA THR A 372 18.00 -11.31 15.06
C THR A 372 17.16 -10.06 15.27
N ALA A 373 15.95 -10.19 15.80
CA ALA A 373 15.06 -9.05 16.04
C ALA A 373 15.65 -7.99 17.00
N GLN A 374 16.56 -8.40 17.90
CA GLN A 374 17.23 -7.50 18.83
C GLN A 374 18.30 -6.62 18.16
N ASP A 375 18.74 -7.01 16.95
CA ASP A 375 19.72 -6.25 16.18
C ASP A 375 19.08 -5.12 15.38
N ILE A 376 17.76 -5.17 15.20
CA ILE A 376 16.99 -4.15 14.50
C ILE A 376 16.77 -2.94 15.42
N PRO A 377 16.88 -1.70 14.91
CA PRO A 377 16.58 -0.48 15.67
C PRO A 377 15.26 -0.57 16.45
N SER A 378 15.25 -0.04 17.67
CA SER A 378 14.11 -0.09 18.60
C SER A 378 12.81 0.46 18.03
N GLU A 379 12.92 1.46 17.16
CA GLU A 379 11.81 2.17 16.53
C GLU A 379 11.03 1.26 15.56
N ILE A 380 11.66 0.17 15.09
CA ILE A 380 11.11 -0.75 14.09
C ILE A 380 10.44 -1.96 14.76
N TRP A 381 10.87 -2.38 15.96
CA TRP A 381 10.29 -3.52 16.68
C TRP A 381 9.41 -3.14 17.89
N GLN A 382 9.48 -1.92 18.42
CA GLN A 382 8.57 -1.48 19.48
C GLN A 382 7.22 -1.05 18.90
N PRO A 383 6.08 -1.57 19.42
CA PRO A 383 4.76 -1.07 19.05
C PRO A 383 4.64 0.37 19.56
N GLN A 384 4.50 1.33 18.64
CA GLN A 384 4.17 2.71 19.02
C GLN A 384 2.81 2.71 19.73
N ILE A 385 2.83 2.90 21.04
CA ILE A 385 1.64 3.23 21.82
C ILE A 385 1.20 4.63 21.37
N GLU A 386 0.01 4.75 20.79
CA GLU A 386 -0.55 6.06 20.41
C GLU A 386 -0.72 6.94 21.67
N THR A 387 0.18 7.89 21.89
CA THR A 387 0.15 8.91 22.96
C THR A 387 -0.85 10.03 22.67
N LYS A 388 -2.00 9.71 22.07
CA LYS A 388 -2.96 10.71 21.56
C LYS A 388 -3.75 11.45 22.66
N TYR A 389 -3.75 10.94 23.89
CA TYR A 389 -4.64 11.41 24.97
C TYR A 389 -3.98 12.34 26.01
N ILE A 390 -2.68 12.62 25.89
CA ILE A 390 -1.96 13.46 26.87
C ILE A 390 -2.12 14.96 26.55
N ASP A 391 -2.37 15.31 25.29
CA ASP A 391 -2.41 16.70 24.82
C ASP A 391 -3.77 17.40 25.01
N GLU A 392 -4.79 16.72 25.57
CA GLU A 392 -6.16 17.23 25.68
C GLU A 392 -6.52 17.81 27.07
N ALA A 393 -5.65 17.74 28.08
CA ALA A 393 -5.95 18.16 29.45
C ALA A 393 -5.14 19.38 29.90
N GLY A 394 -5.82 20.44 30.37
CA GLY A 394 -5.20 21.68 30.86
C GLY A 394 -4.86 21.66 32.35
N SER A 395 -5.29 20.63 33.09
CA SER A 395 -4.99 20.44 34.51
C SER A 395 -4.93 18.96 34.91
N LEU A 396 -4.31 18.65 36.07
CA LEU A 396 -4.22 17.28 36.60
C LEU A 396 -5.61 16.66 36.84
N GLN A 397 -6.57 17.46 37.29
CA GLN A 397 -7.95 17.00 37.53
C GLN A 397 -8.67 16.63 36.23
N GLU A 398 -8.42 17.38 35.14
CA GLU A 398 -8.95 17.03 33.82
C GLU A 398 -8.30 15.77 33.25
N ALA A 399 -6.99 15.60 33.45
CA ALA A 399 -6.27 14.41 33.02
C ALA A 399 -6.79 13.14 33.73
N GLU A 400 -7.05 13.22 35.04
CA GLU A 400 -7.63 12.13 35.82
C GLU A 400 -9.05 11.76 35.34
N LEU A 401 -9.89 12.75 35.04
CA LEU A 401 -11.24 12.54 34.52
C LEU A 401 -11.24 11.92 33.12
N VAL A 402 -10.39 12.42 32.21
CA VAL A 402 -10.24 11.89 30.85
C VAL A 402 -9.71 10.46 30.89
N TRP A 403 -8.70 10.20 31.71
CA TRP A 403 -8.16 8.85 31.91
C TRP A 403 -9.23 7.90 32.48
N GLU A 404 -9.96 8.32 33.52
CA GLU A 404 -10.99 7.52 34.15
C GLU A 404 -12.12 7.16 33.18
N LYS A 405 -12.59 8.12 32.38
CA LYS A 405 -13.60 7.89 31.33
C LYS A 405 -13.14 6.83 30.34
N HIS A 406 -11.92 6.96 29.80
CA HIS A 406 -11.39 6.01 28.82
C HIS A 406 -11.12 4.63 29.44
N PHE A 407 -10.65 4.59 30.68
CA PHE A 407 -10.46 3.35 31.44
C PHE A 407 -11.78 2.58 31.62
N ILE A 408 -12.87 3.28 31.97
CA ILE A 408 -14.22 2.69 32.10
C ILE A 408 -14.73 2.21 30.74
N ILE A 409 -14.60 3.02 29.68
CA ILE A 409 -15.02 2.63 28.31
C ILE A 409 -14.24 1.41 27.82
N HIS A 410 -12.93 1.35 28.06
CA HIS A 410 -12.08 0.22 27.70
C HIS A 410 -12.60 -1.09 28.31
N HIS A 411 -12.86 -1.08 29.62
CA HIS A 411 -13.36 -2.27 30.32
C HIS A 411 -14.81 -2.60 29.97
N LEU A 412 -15.67 -1.60 29.76
CA LEU A 412 -17.03 -1.83 29.24
C LEU A 412 -16.96 -2.49 27.86
N LYS A 413 -16.11 -2.00 26.95
CA LYS A 413 -15.92 -2.61 25.62
C LYS A 413 -15.37 -4.03 25.69
N GLN A 414 -14.35 -4.28 26.53
CA GLN A 414 -13.80 -5.63 26.73
C GLN A 414 -14.82 -6.61 27.33
N ASN A 415 -15.81 -6.12 28.06
CA ASN A 415 -16.88 -6.91 28.65
C ASN A 415 -18.21 -6.76 27.88
N ASN A 416 -18.17 -6.39 26.59
CA ASN A 416 -19.33 -6.28 25.71
C ASN A 416 -20.47 -5.41 26.26
N TRP A 417 -20.12 -4.30 26.91
CA TRP A 417 -21.04 -3.37 27.57
C TRP A 417 -21.89 -4.00 28.69
N ASN A 418 -21.53 -5.21 29.15
CA ASN A 418 -22.19 -5.88 30.26
C ASN A 418 -21.71 -5.29 31.59
N ILE A 419 -22.58 -4.53 32.24
CA ILE A 419 -22.29 -3.82 33.50
C ILE A 419 -21.90 -4.81 34.60
N ASP A 420 -22.55 -5.98 34.70
CA ASP A 420 -22.29 -6.94 35.77
C ASP A 420 -20.93 -7.65 35.59
N ALA A 421 -20.56 -7.98 34.36
CA ALA A 421 -19.24 -8.53 34.05
C ALA A 421 -18.13 -7.49 34.31
N THR A 422 -18.36 -6.25 33.86
CA THR A 422 -17.42 -5.14 34.07
C THR A 422 -17.22 -4.85 35.56
N CYS A 423 -18.28 -4.91 36.38
CA CYS A 423 -18.19 -4.74 37.83
C CYS A 423 -17.31 -5.82 38.50
N LYS A 424 -17.40 -7.08 38.04
CA LYS A 424 -16.58 -8.18 38.57
C LYS A 424 -15.10 -7.96 38.27
N VAL A 425 -14.76 -7.55 37.05
CA VAL A 425 -13.38 -7.29 36.63
C VAL A 425 -12.80 -6.08 37.35
N LEU A 426 -13.56 -4.99 37.42
CA LEU A 426 -13.14 -3.75 38.08
C LEU A 426 -13.24 -3.80 39.61
N LYS A 427 -13.75 -4.91 40.19
CA LYS A 427 -14.00 -5.07 41.63
C LYS A 427 -14.78 -3.90 42.24
N THR A 428 -15.77 -3.40 41.51
CA THR A 428 -16.56 -2.22 41.87
C THR A 428 -18.05 -2.56 41.95
N GLY A 429 -18.82 -1.74 42.67
CA GLY A 429 -20.26 -1.94 42.83
C GLY A 429 -21.04 -1.47 41.61
N LYS A 430 -22.10 -2.21 41.23
CA LYS A 430 -23.00 -1.87 40.10
C LYS A 430 -23.56 -0.44 40.16
N LYS A 431 -23.89 0.03 41.36
CA LYS A 431 -24.38 1.39 41.60
C LYS A 431 -23.29 2.43 41.28
N GLN A 432 -22.08 2.22 41.79
CA GLN A 432 -20.94 3.12 41.61
C GLN A 432 -20.49 3.19 40.15
N LEU A 433 -20.45 2.06 39.44
CA LEU A 433 -20.12 2.05 38.01
C LEU A 433 -21.17 2.79 37.18
N LYS A 434 -22.46 2.61 37.48
CA LYS A 434 -23.55 3.36 36.81
C LYS A 434 -23.47 4.87 37.07
N GLU A 435 -23.19 5.27 38.30
CA GLU A 435 -22.99 6.70 38.65
C GLU A 435 -21.82 7.29 37.86
N LYS A 436 -20.70 6.56 37.71
CA LYS A 436 -19.56 7.00 36.88
C LYS A 436 -19.85 7.04 35.38
N ILE A 437 -20.63 6.09 34.85
CA ILE A 437 -21.08 6.10 33.45
C ILE A 437 -21.88 7.36 33.15
N VAL A 438 -22.78 7.75 34.07
CA VAL A 438 -23.59 8.97 33.95
C VAL A 438 -22.73 10.22 34.14
N SER A 439 -21.84 10.27 35.13
CA SER A 439 -21.00 11.45 35.39
C SER A 439 -20.04 11.77 34.25
N HIS A 440 -19.58 10.74 33.53
CA HIS A 440 -18.66 10.86 32.38
C HIS A 440 -19.38 10.93 31.02
N SER A 441 -20.72 10.95 31.03
CA SER A 441 -21.57 10.98 29.82
C SER A 441 -21.21 9.87 28.83
N ILE A 442 -21.13 8.62 29.31
CA ILE A 442 -20.84 7.46 28.48
C ILE A 442 -22.16 6.88 27.94
N GLU A 443 -22.35 6.96 26.62
CA GLU A 443 -23.54 6.40 25.94
C GLU A 443 -23.47 4.87 25.87
N MET A 444 -24.54 4.19 26.28
CA MET A 444 -24.66 2.73 26.19
C MET A 444 -25.49 2.33 24.95
N PRO A 445 -25.08 1.30 24.20
CA PRO A 445 -25.88 0.80 23.08
C PRO A 445 -27.23 0.25 23.57
N HIS A 446 -28.32 0.67 22.92
CA HIS A 446 -29.70 0.33 23.31
C HIS A 446 -29.97 -1.19 23.29
N SER A 447 -30.68 -1.68 24.30
CA SER A 447 -31.14 -3.07 24.41
C SER A 447 -32.67 -3.10 24.56
N GLU A 448 -33.38 -3.61 23.56
CA GLU A 448 -34.84 -3.85 23.53
C GLU A 448 -35.07 -5.09 22.65
N VAL A 449 -36.05 -6.00 22.76
CA VAL A 449 -37.13 -6.39 23.70
C VAL A 449 -37.33 -7.91 23.48
N SER A 450 -37.80 -8.66 24.48
CA SER A 450 -38.03 -10.10 24.40
C SER A 450 -39.22 -10.48 23.50
N HIS A 451 -38.98 -11.12 22.35
CA HIS A 451 -39.97 -11.95 21.68
C HIS A 451 -39.66 -13.43 21.93
N ASN A 452 -40.71 -14.19 22.21
CA ASN A 452 -40.65 -15.61 22.57
C ASN A 452 -40.46 -16.48 21.31
N GLY A 453 -39.44 -16.16 20.50
CA GLY A 453 -39.05 -16.89 19.30
C GLY A 453 -37.98 -17.93 19.64
N TYR A 454 -37.95 -19.03 18.89
CA TYR A 454 -36.99 -20.12 19.02
C TYR A 454 -35.56 -19.58 19.16
N ARG A 455 -35.05 -19.60 20.40
CA ARG A 455 -33.68 -19.20 20.70
C ARG A 455 -32.77 -20.34 20.31
N HIS A 456 -31.91 -20.08 19.34
CA HIS A 456 -30.88 -21.01 18.92
C HIS A 456 -29.58 -20.65 19.63
N SER A 457 -28.85 -21.65 20.12
CA SER A 457 -27.51 -21.43 20.65
C SER A 457 -26.61 -20.80 19.59
N GLN A 458 -25.80 -19.84 19.99
CA GLN A 458 -24.75 -19.32 19.11
C GLN A 458 -23.69 -20.40 18.87
N ARG A 459 -23.16 -20.44 17.66
CA ARG A 459 -22.24 -21.47 17.19
C ARG A 459 -20.99 -20.85 16.57
N THR A 460 -19.85 -21.45 16.87
CA THR A 460 -18.55 -21.14 16.27
C THR A 460 -17.78 -22.44 15.96
N LEU A 461 -16.49 -22.31 15.65
CA LEU A 461 -15.58 -23.45 15.46
C LEU A 461 -14.86 -23.81 16.78
N LYS A 462 -14.47 -25.06 17.00
CA LYS A 462 -13.65 -25.42 18.18
C LYS A 462 -12.21 -24.99 18.04
N ARG A 463 -11.70 -24.95 16.80
CA ARG A 463 -10.31 -24.63 16.49
C ARG A 463 -10.21 -23.74 15.26
N SER A 464 -9.08 -23.05 15.13
CA SER A 464 -8.78 -22.29 13.92
C SER A 464 -8.47 -23.23 12.76
N VAL A 465 -8.93 -22.85 11.58
CA VAL A 465 -8.67 -23.58 10.32
C VAL A 465 -8.18 -22.61 9.25
N VAL A 466 -7.42 -23.14 8.29
CA VAL A 466 -6.76 -22.34 7.25
C VAL A 466 -7.03 -22.97 5.88
N LEU A 467 -7.43 -22.13 4.93
CA LEU A 467 -7.56 -22.49 3.53
C LEU A 467 -6.70 -21.55 2.69
N CYS A 468 -5.90 -22.11 1.79
CA CYS A 468 -5.09 -21.35 0.85
C CYS A 468 -5.58 -21.64 -0.58
N GLY A 469 -5.74 -20.59 -1.37
CA GLY A 469 -6.21 -20.68 -2.75
C GLY A 469 -5.75 -19.49 -3.58
N SER A 470 -6.52 -19.13 -4.61
CA SER A 470 -6.30 -17.93 -5.41
C SER A 470 -7.61 -17.18 -5.55
N GLY A 471 -7.59 -15.84 -5.56
CA GLY A 471 -8.79 -15.05 -5.80
C GLY A 471 -9.29 -15.20 -7.25
N LEU A 472 -10.61 -15.13 -7.47
CA LEU A 472 -11.23 -15.28 -8.79
C LEU A 472 -10.82 -14.12 -9.72
N HIS A 473 -10.93 -12.90 -9.22
CA HIS A 473 -10.76 -11.69 -9.98
C HIS A 473 -9.29 -11.25 -10.01
N SER A 474 -8.62 -11.30 -8.86
CA SER A 474 -7.21 -10.90 -8.73
C SER A 474 -6.25 -11.93 -9.32
N GLY A 475 -6.56 -13.23 -9.22
CA GLY A 475 -5.62 -14.31 -9.56
C GLY A 475 -4.40 -14.41 -8.65
N ILE A 476 -4.38 -13.62 -7.56
CA ILE A 476 -3.32 -13.62 -6.55
C ILE A 476 -3.58 -14.77 -5.58
N LYS A 477 -2.53 -15.42 -5.07
CA LYS A 477 -2.68 -16.40 -3.98
C LYS A 477 -3.22 -15.70 -2.74
N THR A 478 -4.36 -16.17 -2.26
CA THR A 478 -5.03 -15.64 -1.07
C THR A 478 -5.17 -16.75 -0.03
N GLY A 479 -5.21 -16.37 1.23
CA GLY A 479 -5.38 -17.26 2.37
C GLY A 479 -6.55 -16.78 3.22
N LEU A 480 -7.31 -17.73 3.73
CA LEU A 480 -8.42 -17.50 4.63
C LEU A 480 -8.18 -18.31 5.90
N ILE A 481 -8.13 -17.61 7.04
CA ILE A 481 -7.99 -18.20 8.37
C ILE A 481 -9.29 -17.94 9.13
N LEU A 482 -9.97 -19.01 9.53
CA LEU A 482 -11.17 -18.91 10.36
C LEU A 482 -10.78 -19.08 11.82
N GLN A 483 -11.04 -18.08 12.65
CA GLN A 483 -10.77 -18.12 14.08
C GLN A 483 -12.08 -18.02 14.87
N PRO A 484 -12.31 -18.92 15.84
CA PRO A 484 -13.51 -18.85 16.66
C PRO A 484 -13.51 -17.61 17.55
N MET A 485 -14.71 -17.09 17.77
CA MET A 485 -14.93 -15.86 18.52
C MET A 485 -15.91 -16.11 19.68
N PRO A 486 -15.92 -15.28 20.73
CA PRO A 486 -16.93 -15.36 21.78
C PRO A 486 -18.35 -15.04 21.27
N PRO A 487 -19.40 -15.44 22.00
CA PRO A 487 -20.78 -15.08 21.69
C PRO A 487 -20.98 -13.57 21.54
N GLY A 488 -21.82 -13.19 20.57
CA GLY A 488 -22.19 -11.80 20.27
C GLY A 488 -21.22 -11.08 19.34
N SER A 489 -20.08 -11.68 19.00
CA SER A 489 -19.08 -11.04 18.12
C SER A 489 -19.58 -10.84 16.69
N GLY A 490 -20.47 -11.72 16.20
CA GLY A 490 -20.86 -11.74 14.79
C GLY A 490 -19.76 -12.26 13.87
N ILE A 491 -20.02 -12.22 12.57
CA ILE A 491 -19.00 -12.50 11.55
C ILE A 491 -18.20 -11.23 11.28
N ILE A 492 -16.88 -11.33 11.43
CA ILE A 492 -15.95 -10.21 11.28
C ILE A 492 -14.88 -10.63 10.29
N PHE A 493 -14.69 -9.86 9.23
CA PHE A 493 -13.52 -10.00 8.36
C PHE A 493 -12.37 -9.21 8.96
N GLY A 494 -11.20 -9.81 9.09
CA GLY A 494 -9.99 -9.18 9.56
C GLY A 494 -8.93 -9.20 8.48
N ASP A 495 -8.29 -8.08 8.23
CA ASP A 495 -7.15 -8.03 7.34
C ASP A 495 -5.94 -8.68 8.04
N ILE A 496 -5.36 -9.71 7.40
CA ILE A 496 -4.19 -10.44 7.94
C ILE A 496 -2.98 -9.51 8.14
N SER A 497 -2.85 -8.50 7.30
CA SER A 497 -1.72 -7.58 7.23
C SER A 497 -1.89 -6.34 8.11
N THR A 498 -3.10 -5.76 8.18
CA THR A 498 -3.32 -4.49 8.90
C THR A 498 -3.97 -4.65 10.28
N GLY A 499 -4.56 -5.82 10.59
CA GLY A 499 -5.28 -6.05 11.85
C GLY A 499 -6.61 -5.28 11.96
N LYS A 500 -6.98 -4.51 10.93
CA LYS A 500 -8.28 -3.84 10.84
C LYS A 500 -9.38 -4.86 10.63
N THR A 501 -10.58 -4.53 11.09
CA THR A 501 -11.73 -5.42 11.01
C THR A 501 -12.94 -4.76 10.34
N ILE A 502 -13.64 -5.55 9.54
CA ILE A 502 -14.84 -5.20 8.81
C ILE A 502 -15.95 -6.16 9.26
N PRO A 503 -16.91 -5.71 10.09
CA PRO A 503 -18.08 -6.52 10.42
C PRO A 503 -18.87 -6.86 9.15
N ALA A 504 -19.27 -8.12 8.99
CA ALA A 504 -20.06 -8.57 7.84
C ALA A 504 -21.53 -8.10 7.96
N ARG A 505 -21.74 -6.80 7.68
CA ARG A 505 -23.01 -6.10 7.83
C ARG A 505 -23.31 -5.26 6.60
N LEU A 506 -24.59 -5.07 6.30
CA LEU A 506 -25.07 -4.25 5.17
C LEU A 506 -24.48 -2.84 5.12
N GLU A 507 -24.24 -2.21 6.27
CA GLU A 507 -23.66 -0.86 6.37
C GLU A 507 -22.24 -0.75 5.80
N ASN A 508 -21.52 -1.87 5.71
CA ASN A 508 -20.16 -1.92 5.18
C ASN A 508 -20.12 -2.37 3.71
N VAL A 509 -21.26 -2.60 3.05
CA VAL A 509 -21.30 -2.99 1.63
C VAL A 509 -21.02 -1.76 0.77
N GLN A 510 -20.00 -1.84 -0.09
CA GLN A 510 -19.56 -0.71 -0.93
C GLN A 510 -19.99 -0.85 -2.39
N SER A 511 -19.69 -2.00 -3.02
CA SER A 511 -19.98 -2.26 -4.43
C SER A 511 -20.54 -3.66 -4.64
N THR A 512 -21.42 -3.81 -5.62
CA THR A 512 -22.08 -5.07 -5.99
C THR A 512 -21.97 -5.38 -7.49
N ASP A 513 -21.04 -4.76 -8.21
CA ASP A 513 -20.99 -4.81 -9.69
C ASP A 513 -20.80 -6.23 -10.23
N TYR A 514 -19.93 -7.02 -9.60
CA TYR A 514 -19.62 -8.42 -10.00
C TYR A 514 -19.54 -9.40 -8.82
N SER A 515 -19.28 -8.88 -7.63
CA SER A 515 -19.33 -9.57 -6.35
C SER A 515 -19.63 -8.56 -5.24
N THR A 516 -20.10 -9.05 -4.12
CA THR A 516 -20.33 -8.36 -2.86
C THR A 516 -18.98 -8.05 -2.21
N ARG A 517 -18.67 -6.76 -2.10
CA ARG A 517 -17.48 -6.23 -1.43
C ARG A 517 -17.87 -5.46 -0.18
N LEU A 518 -17.16 -5.74 0.91
CA LEU A 518 -17.22 -4.95 2.14
C LEU A 518 -16.02 -4.00 2.22
N GLU A 519 -16.23 -2.78 2.71
CA GLU A 519 -15.17 -1.81 3.00
C GLU A 519 -15.44 -1.09 4.32
N LYS A 520 -14.39 -0.94 5.15
CA LYS A 520 -14.40 -0.10 6.35
C LYS A 520 -12.99 0.35 6.71
N ASP A 521 -12.82 1.63 7.06
CA ASP A 521 -11.55 2.19 7.55
C ASP A 521 -10.34 1.89 6.64
N MET A 522 -10.53 1.95 5.31
CA MET A 522 -9.56 1.61 4.26
C MET A 522 -9.20 0.12 4.13
N ALA A 523 -9.84 -0.78 4.88
CA ALA A 523 -9.77 -2.22 4.65
C ALA A 523 -10.93 -2.63 3.74
N SER A 524 -10.70 -3.55 2.80
CA SER A 524 -11.74 -4.08 1.92
C SER A 524 -11.61 -5.59 1.72
N VAL A 525 -12.73 -6.27 1.51
CA VAL A 525 -12.76 -7.70 1.15
C VAL A 525 -13.88 -7.96 0.14
N GLY A 526 -13.56 -8.64 -0.95
CA GLY A 526 -14.49 -9.02 -2.01
C GLY A 526 -14.72 -10.53 -2.15
N THR A 527 -15.75 -10.88 -2.90
CA THR A 527 -16.08 -12.28 -3.25
C THR A 527 -16.39 -13.16 -2.02
N ILE A 528 -17.08 -12.58 -1.03
CA ILE A 528 -17.35 -13.23 0.25
C ILE A 528 -18.58 -14.14 0.25
N GLU A 529 -19.36 -14.16 -0.82
CA GLU A 529 -20.71 -14.74 -0.87
C GLU A 529 -20.68 -16.24 -0.59
N HIS A 530 -19.73 -16.97 -1.17
CA HIS A 530 -19.63 -18.41 -0.98
C HIS A 530 -19.35 -18.78 0.47
N ILE A 531 -18.34 -18.15 1.11
CA ILE A 531 -18.04 -18.40 2.51
C ILE A 531 -19.18 -17.93 3.42
N MET A 532 -19.80 -16.78 3.12
CA MET A 532 -20.97 -16.29 3.86
C MET A 532 -22.16 -17.24 3.73
N ALA A 533 -22.38 -17.86 2.57
CA ALA A 533 -23.43 -18.84 2.36
C ALA A 533 -23.19 -20.10 3.19
N VAL A 534 -21.94 -20.58 3.27
CA VAL A 534 -21.59 -21.72 4.14
C VAL A 534 -21.84 -21.36 5.61
N LEU A 535 -21.36 -20.21 6.08
CA LEU A 535 -21.58 -19.76 7.46
C LEU A 535 -23.07 -19.64 7.79
N HIS A 536 -23.86 -19.11 6.86
CA HIS A 536 -25.31 -19.01 6.99
C HIS A 536 -25.97 -20.37 7.13
N MET A 537 -25.67 -21.31 6.24
CA MET A 537 -26.34 -22.62 6.20
C MET A 537 -25.89 -23.56 7.32
N TYR A 538 -24.63 -23.46 7.76
CA TYR A 538 -24.11 -24.18 8.93
C TYR A 538 -24.44 -23.49 10.28
N ARG A 539 -25.12 -22.34 10.23
CA ARG A 539 -25.57 -21.56 11.40
C ARG A 539 -24.42 -21.07 12.29
N ILE A 540 -23.23 -20.81 11.72
CA ILE A 540 -22.11 -20.22 12.45
C ILE A 540 -22.38 -18.73 12.64
N THR A 541 -22.47 -18.29 13.89
CA THR A 541 -22.90 -16.94 14.25
C THR A 541 -21.77 -15.98 14.59
N ASN A 542 -20.59 -16.50 14.92
CA ASN A 542 -19.49 -15.66 15.38
C ASN A 542 -18.14 -16.27 15.00
N LEU A 543 -17.37 -15.50 14.23
CA LEU A 543 -16.11 -15.94 13.65
C LEU A 543 -15.29 -14.74 13.20
N LEU A 544 -13.98 -14.78 13.41
CA LEU A 544 -13.03 -13.86 12.82
C LEU A 544 -12.43 -14.53 11.58
N ILE A 545 -12.72 -13.97 10.42
CA ILE A 545 -12.26 -14.43 9.11
C ILE A 545 -11.09 -13.55 8.70
N LYS A 546 -9.89 -14.06 8.94
CA LYS A 546 -8.65 -13.41 8.56
C LYS A 546 -8.36 -13.68 7.08
N ILE A 547 -8.40 -12.65 6.25
CA ILE A 547 -8.30 -12.77 4.79
C ILE A 547 -7.59 -11.54 4.20
N GLY A 548 -7.06 -11.68 2.98
CA GLY A 548 -6.63 -10.53 2.17
C GLY A 548 -7.82 -9.85 1.46
N ASP A 549 -7.56 -9.22 0.33
CA ASP A 549 -8.59 -8.43 -0.40
C ASP A 549 -9.72 -9.26 -1.02
N GLU A 550 -9.52 -10.57 -1.20
CA GLU A 550 -10.46 -11.44 -1.92
C GLU A 550 -10.46 -12.87 -1.34
N ALA A 551 -11.65 -13.48 -1.28
CA ALA A 551 -11.77 -14.88 -0.88
C ALA A 551 -11.25 -15.85 -1.96
N PRO A 552 -10.67 -17.00 -1.56
CA PRO A 552 -10.19 -17.98 -2.53
C PRO A 552 -11.36 -18.58 -3.31
N VAL A 553 -11.26 -18.59 -4.64
CA VAL A 553 -12.32 -19.10 -5.53
C VAL A 553 -12.40 -20.63 -5.57
N MET A 554 -11.27 -21.28 -5.30
CA MET A 554 -11.14 -22.73 -5.38
C MET A 554 -11.64 -23.28 -6.74
N ASP A 555 -12.53 -24.26 -6.77
CA ASP A 555 -13.13 -24.79 -8.01
C ASP A 555 -14.32 -23.96 -8.54
N GLY A 556 -14.57 -22.79 -7.96
CA GLY A 556 -15.70 -21.93 -8.26
C GLY A 556 -16.98 -22.28 -7.50
N SER A 557 -16.97 -23.28 -6.63
CA SER A 557 -18.10 -23.67 -5.78
C SER A 557 -17.81 -23.36 -4.30
N ALA A 558 -18.71 -23.76 -3.39
CA ALA A 558 -18.54 -23.58 -1.94
C ALA A 558 -18.11 -24.86 -1.20
N LYS A 559 -17.80 -25.95 -1.92
CA LYS A 559 -17.45 -27.26 -1.31
C LYS A 559 -16.27 -27.17 -0.36
N ASP A 560 -15.19 -26.55 -0.80
CA ASP A 560 -13.95 -26.48 -0.02
C ASP A 560 -14.15 -25.64 1.26
N PHE A 561 -15.09 -24.67 1.25
CA PHE A 561 -15.49 -23.95 2.45
C PHE A 561 -16.32 -24.82 3.40
N CYS A 562 -17.19 -25.71 2.89
CA CYS A 562 -17.89 -26.70 3.72
C CYS A 562 -16.89 -27.64 4.41
N GLU A 563 -15.95 -28.21 3.65
CA GLU A 563 -14.92 -29.11 4.18
C GLU A 563 -14.06 -28.41 5.24
N LEU A 564 -13.61 -27.18 4.95
CA LEU A 564 -12.83 -26.36 5.88
C LEU A 564 -13.56 -26.13 7.22
N ILE A 565 -14.85 -25.79 7.17
CA ILE A 565 -15.65 -25.50 8.36
C ILE A 565 -15.90 -26.77 9.18
N GLU A 566 -16.16 -27.90 8.52
CA GLU A 566 -16.32 -29.20 9.16
C GLU A 566 -15.02 -29.65 9.87
N ASP A 567 -13.87 -29.43 9.24
CA ASP A 567 -12.55 -29.67 9.84
C ASP A 567 -12.31 -28.83 11.10
N GLY A 568 -12.94 -27.66 11.19
CA GLY A 568 -12.88 -26.78 12.37
C GLY A 568 -13.62 -27.32 13.59
N GLU A 569 -14.51 -28.31 13.39
CA GLU A 569 -15.50 -28.83 14.34
C GLU A 569 -16.39 -27.72 14.96
N PHE A 570 -17.66 -28.03 15.22
CA PHE A 570 -18.58 -27.02 15.78
C PHE A 570 -18.53 -26.94 17.31
N GLU A 571 -18.62 -25.71 17.84
CA GLU A 571 -18.81 -25.42 19.24
C GLU A 571 -20.07 -24.55 19.42
N ASP A 572 -21.09 -25.08 20.09
CA ASP A 572 -22.22 -24.29 20.55
C ASP A 572 -21.85 -23.62 21.88
N GLN A 573 -22.09 -22.32 22.00
CA GLN A 573 -21.62 -21.48 23.11
C GLN A 573 -22.77 -20.94 23.97
N GLU A 574 -22.43 -20.42 25.16
CA GLU A 574 -23.38 -19.73 26.05
C GLU A 574 -23.81 -18.38 25.46
N GLY A 575 -24.90 -18.40 24.70
CA GLY A 575 -25.50 -17.23 24.07
C GLY A 575 -26.56 -17.68 23.08
N PHE A 576 -27.54 -16.82 22.81
CA PHE A 576 -28.63 -17.15 21.90
C PHE A 576 -28.71 -16.14 20.75
N TYR A 577 -29.21 -16.59 19.61
CA TYR A 577 -29.70 -15.73 18.55
C TYR A 577 -31.14 -16.13 18.19
N GLU A 578 -31.85 -15.19 17.58
CA GLU A 578 -33.20 -15.38 17.05
C GLU A 578 -33.14 -15.19 15.54
N GLU A 579 -33.94 -15.95 14.80
CA GLU A 579 -34.06 -15.78 13.35
C GLU A 579 -34.84 -14.50 13.02
N ILE A 580 -34.52 -13.88 11.88
CA ILE A 580 -35.31 -12.79 11.31
C ILE A 580 -36.56 -13.42 10.68
N ILE A 581 -37.70 -13.27 11.33
CA ILE A 581 -38.98 -13.79 10.82
C ILE A 581 -39.62 -12.75 9.90
N ILE A 582 -39.88 -13.15 8.66
CA ILE A 582 -40.53 -12.28 7.69
C ILE A 582 -42.03 -12.21 7.98
N ASP A 583 -42.50 -11.01 8.27
CA ASP A 583 -43.87 -10.69 8.72
C ASP A 583 -44.83 -10.39 7.55
N LYS A 584 -44.30 -9.86 6.46
CA LYS A 584 -45.04 -9.53 5.24
C LYS A 584 -44.15 -9.68 4.01
N LYS A 585 -44.74 -9.53 2.82
CA LYS A 585 -43.98 -9.58 1.58
C LYS A 585 -43.14 -8.31 1.38
N TYR A 586 -41.86 -8.48 1.10
CA TYR A 586 -40.94 -7.44 0.66
C TYR A 586 -40.49 -7.74 -0.78
N THR A 587 -40.31 -6.70 -1.59
CA THR A 587 -39.97 -6.83 -3.01
C THR A 587 -38.96 -5.76 -3.43
N PHE A 588 -38.06 -6.11 -4.34
CA PHE A 588 -37.10 -5.19 -4.93
C PHE A 588 -36.76 -5.60 -6.37
N GLY A 589 -36.53 -4.63 -7.26
CA GLY A 589 -36.20 -4.85 -8.68
C GLY A 589 -37.19 -4.24 -9.65
N SER A 590 -37.12 -4.67 -10.91
CA SER A 590 -37.92 -4.11 -12.00
C SER A 590 -39.42 -4.38 -11.83
N GLN A 591 -40.22 -3.41 -12.25
CA GLN A 591 -41.69 -3.52 -12.37
C GLN A 591 -42.10 -4.22 -13.68
N ASP A 592 -41.16 -4.37 -14.63
CA ASP A 592 -41.40 -5.06 -15.88
C ASP A 592 -41.42 -6.58 -15.68
N GLN A 593 -42.32 -7.27 -16.38
CA GLN A 593 -42.44 -8.73 -16.32
C GLN A 593 -41.17 -9.49 -16.76
N ASP A 594 -40.25 -8.83 -17.46
CA ASP A 594 -39.02 -9.43 -18.00
C ASP A 594 -37.71 -8.94 -17.33
N GLY A 595 -37.76 -7.92 -16.46
CA GLY A 595 -36.58 -7.36 -15.78
C GLY A 595 -36.07 -8.15 -14.55
N PRO A 596 -34.91 -7.84 -13.96
CA PRO A 596 -34.43 -8.53 -12.76
C PRO A 596 -35.29 -8.19 -11.52
N PHE A 597 -35.70 -9.19 -10.76
CA PHE A 597 -36.63 -9.05 -9.64
C PHE A 597 -36.32 -10.02 -8.50
N ILE A 598 -36.52 -9.59 -7.25
CA ILE A 598 -36.46 -10.46 -6.07
C ILE A 598 -37.54 -10.07 -5.05
N SER A 599 -38.05 -11.06 -4.33
CA SER A 599 -39.00 -10.87 -3.23
C SER A 599 -38.79 -11.90 -2.15
N ILE A 600 -39.23 -11.57 -0.93
CA ILE A 600 -39.35 -12.51 0.18
C ILE A 600 -40.73 -12.39 0.80
N GLU A 601 -41.36 -13.53 1.11
CA GLU A 601 -42.69 -13.61 1.72
C GLU A 601 -42.67 -14.48 3.00
N PRO A 602 -43.61 -14.28 3.93
CA PRO A 602 -43.70 -15.08 5.15
C PRO A 602 -43.82 -16.57 4.83
N SER A 603 -43.05 -17.40 5.53
CA SER A 603 -43.11 -18.85 5.41
C SER A 603 -42.55 -19.50 6.67
N ASP A 604 -43.05 -20.69 7.01
CA ASP A 604 -42.56 -21.45 8.18
C ASP A 604 -41.15 -22.01 7.97
N ASN A 605 -40.77 -22.24 6.71
CA ASN A 605 -39.47 -22.77 6.32
C ASN A 605 -38.70 -21.74 5.49
N PHE A 606 -37.37 -21.81 5.54
CA PHE A 606 -36.53 -21.03 4.65
C PHE A 606 -36.38 -21.73 3.28
N SER A 607 -36.71 -21.03 2.20
CA SER A 607 -36.64 -21.55 0.83
C SER A 607 -36.31 -20.45 -0.18
N VAL A 608 -35.66 -20.83 -1.28
CA VAL A 608 -35.28 -19.92 -2.37
C VAL A 608 -35.67 -20.54 -3.71
N SER A 609 -36.58 -19.88 -4.43
CA SER A 609 -36.93 -20.21 -5.81
C SER A 609 -36.24 -19.22 -6.75
N TYR A 610 -35.53 -19.72 -7.75
CA TYR A 610 -34.82 -18.92 -8.73
C TYR A 610 -35.23 -19.28 -10.16
N HIS A 611 -35.73 -18.28 -10.88
CA HIS A 611 -36.05 -18.36 -12.31
C HIS A 611 -35.00 -17.60 -13.13
N MET A 612 -34.50 -18.22 -14.20
CA MET A 612 -33.65 -17.56 -15.18
C MET A 612 -34.10 -17.82 -16.60
N GLU A 613 -33.98 -16.77 -17.40
CA GLU A 613 -34.23 -16.78 -18.84
C GLU A 613 -33.14 -15.95 -19.51
N TYR A 614 -32.22 -16.66 -20.16
CA TYR A 614 -31.09 -16.12 -20.91
C TYR A 614 -30.97 -16.85 -22.26
N PRO A 615 -30.27 -16.26 -23.25
CA PRO A 615 -29.91 -16.97 -24.45
C PRO A 615 -29.18 -18.30 -24.16
N GLU A 616 -29.21 -19.21 -25.14
CA GLU A 616 -28.35 -20.40 -25.14
C GLU A 616 -26.88 -20.00 -24.87
N PRO A 617 -26.13 -20.74 -24.04
CA PRO A 617 -26.41 -22.10 -23.54
C PRO A 617 -27.20 -22.21 -22.22
N ILE A 618 -27.60 -21.11 -21.60
CA ILE A 618 -28.31 -21.17 -20.31
C ILE A 618 -29.79 -21.56 -20.55
N GLY A 619 -30.44 -20.87 -21.49
CA GLY A 619 -31.86 -21.07 -21.78
C GLY A 619 -32.77 -20.64 -20.62
N ILE A 620 -33.91 -21.33 -20.50
CA ILE A 620 -34.88 -21.14 -19.41
C ILE A 620 -34.65 -22.24 -18.36
N GLN A 621 -34.37 -21.84 -17.12
CA GLN A 621 -34.17 -22.77 -16.02
C GLN A 621 -34.85 -22.27 -14.75
N ASP A 622 -35.42 -23.22 -14.00
CA ASP A 622 -36.06 -23.01 -12.72
C ASP A 622 -35.47 -23.98 -11.71
N TYR A 623 -35.15 -23.49 -10.52
CA TYR A 623 -34.81 -24.34 -9.39
C TYR A 623 -35.35 -23.77 -8.08
N THR A 624 -35.78 -24.65 -7.18
CA THR A 624 -36.22 -24.28 -5.84
C THR A 624 -35.45 -25.09 -4.81
N TYR A 625 -34.78 -24.38 -3.92
CA TYR A 625 -34.08 -24.93 -2.78
C TYR A 625 -34.90 -24.75 -1.50
N GLU A 626 -35.01 -25.81 -0.71
CA GLU A 626 -35.61 -25.78 0.62
C GLU A 626 -34.57 -26.20 1.65
N PHE A 627 -34.31 -25.35 2.64
CA PHE A 627 -33.33 -25.64 3.67
C PHE A 627 -33.87 -26.70 4.64
N LYS A 628 -33.20 -27.86 4.69
CA LYS A 628 -33.56 -29.01 5.55
C LYS A 628 -32.44 -29.38 6.52
N GLY A 629 -31.42 -28.52 6.61
CA GLY A 629 -30.16 -28.78 7.30
C GLY A 629 -28.97 -28.45 6.40
N ASP A 630 -27.80 -28.39 7.02
CA ASP A 630 -26.48 -28.25 6.38
C ASP A 630 -26.22 -29.31 5.31
N GLU A 631 -26.63 -30.56 5.54
CA GLU A 631 -26.50 -31.64 4.54
C GLU A 631 -27.28 -31.37 3.24
N SER A 632 -28.45 -30.72 3.30
CA SER A 632 -29.18 -30.37 2.08
C SER A 632 -28.47 -29.28 1.29
N PHE A 633 -27.85 -28.31 1.98
CA PHE A 633 -27.01 -27.30 1.35
C PHE A 633 -25.77 -27.91 0.69
N LYS A 634 -25.04 -28.75 1.42
CA LYS A 634 -23.81 -29.41 0.96
C LYS A 634 -24.02 -30.26 -0.29
N LYS A 635 -25.17 -30.93 -0.38
CA LYS A 635 -25.51 -31.79 -1.53
C LYS A 635 -26.06 -31.02 -2.72
N GLU A 636 -26.93 -30.04 -2.47
CA GLU A 636 -27.75 -29.45 -3.54
C GLU A 636 -27.22 -28.10 -4.06
N ILE A 637 -26.61 -27.28 -3.20
CA ILE A 637 -26.23 -25.90 -3.55
C ILE A 637 -24.72 -25.70 -3.55
N ALA A 638 -24.03 -26.10 -2.48
CA ALA A 638 -22.58 -25.90 -2.34
C ALA A 638 -21.75 -26.40 -3.54
N PRO A 639 -22.13 -27.46 -4.28
CA PRO A 639 -21.38 -27.92 -5.46
C PRO A 639 -21.51 -27.06 -6.71
N ALA A 640 -22.48 -26.14 -6.77
CA ALA A 640 -22.75 -25.33 -7.96
C ALA A 640 -21.66 -24.26 -8.14
N ARG A 641 -21.12 -24.19 -9.36
CA ARG A 641 -19.98 -23.32 -9.67
C ARG A 641 -20.40 -21.97 -10.24
N THR A 642 -19.58 -20.96 -9.97
CA THR A 642 -19.65 -19.66 -10.63
C THR A 642 -19.47 -19.78 -12.14
N PHE A 643 -20.08 -18.88 -12.89
CA PHE A 643 -20.13 -18.92 -14.35
C PHE A 643 -20.09 -17.53 -14.97
N GLY A 644 -19.58 -17.44 -16.19
CA GLY A 644 -19.50 -16.18 -16.94
C GLY A 644 -19.43 -16.39 -18.45
N PHE A 645 -19.83 -15.37 -19.21
CA PHE A 645 -19.76 -15.40 -20.67
C PHE A 645 -18.36 -15.04 -21.17
N MET A 646 -17.90 -15.70 -22.24
CA MET A 646 -16.58 -15.48 -22.81
C MET A 646 -16.33 -14.03 -23.22
N GLU A 647 -17.36 -13.33 -23.70
CA GLU A 647 -17.27 -11.92 -24.08
C GLU A 647 -17.07 -11.02 -22.85
N GLU A 648 -17.75 -11.31 -21.76
CA GLU A 648 -17.62 -10.61 -20.47
C GLU A 648 -16.28 -10.91 -19.81
N VAL A 649 -15.84 -12.17 -19.79
CA VAL A 649 -14.53 -12.58 -19.28
C VAL A 649 -13.41 -11.92 -20.08
N ALA A 650 -13.55 -11.80 -21.41
CA ALA A 650 -12.57 -11.10 -22.24
C ALA A 650 -12.55 -9.58 -21.95
N GLN A 651 -13.69 -8.96 -21.63
CA GLN A 651 -13.77 -7.56 -21.22
C GLN A 651 -13.19 -7.34 -19.82
N LEU A 652 -13.53 -8.19 -18.85
CA LEU A 652 -12.97 -8.19 -17.49
C LEU A 652 -11.46 -8.38 -17.52
N THR A 653 -10.96 -9.33 -18.33
CA THR A 653 -9.52 -9.56 -18.53
C THR A 653 -8.83 -8.33 -19.13
N LYS A 654 -9.48 -7.62 -20.07
CA LYS A 654 -8.97 -6.34 -20.60
C LYS A 654 -8.94 -5.22 -19.56
N MET A 655 -9.86 -5.25 -18.60
CA MET A 655 -9.93 -4.33 -17.46
C MET A 655 -9.04 -4.75 -16.27
N GLY A 656 -8.37 -5.91 -16.35
CA GLY A 656 -7.49 -6.42 -15.29
C GLY A 656 -8.18 -7.29 -14.22
N TYR A 657 -9.46 -7.59 -14.39
CA TYR A 657 -10.25 -8.51 -13.54
C TYR A 657 -10.32 -9.91 -14.17
N ALA A 658 -10.78 -10.92 -13.43
CA ALA A 658 -10.86 -12.33 -13.84
C ALA A 658 -9.50 -13.00 -14.19
N SER A 659 -8.40 -12.45 -13.67
CA SER A 659 -7.04 -12.98 -13.89
C SER A 659 -6.81 -14.34 -13.20
N GLY A 660 -7.65 -14.68 -12.20
CA GLY A 660 -7.63 -15.95 -11.48
C GLY A 660 -8.53 -17.03 -12.05
N GLY A 661 -9.33 -16.70 -13.06
CA GLY A 661 -10.16 -17.64 -13.80
C GLY A 661 -9.30 -18.63 -14.59
N LYS A 662 -8.89 -19.72 -13.95
CA LYS A 662 -8.37 -20.90 -14.66
C LYS A 662 -9.55 -21.71 -15.22
N LEU A 663 -9.30 -22.50 -16.28
CA LEU A 663 -10.34 -23.28 -16.97
C LEU A 663 -11.09 -24.27 -16.06
N ASP A 664 -10.55 -24.58 -14.88
CA ASP A 664 -11.09 -25.50 -13.88
C ASP A 664 -11.91 -24.82 -12.75
N ASN A 665 -11.83 -23.49 -12.60
CA ASN A 665 -12.31 -22.78 -11.40
C ASN A 665 -13.61 -21.96 -11.61
N PHE A 666 -14.22 -22.03 -12.80
CA PHE A 666 -15.53 -21.44 -13.11
C PHE A 666 -16.08 -22.07 -14.39
N ILE A 667 -17.36 -21.87 -14.71
CA ILE A 667 -17.98 -22.35 -15.95
C ILE A 667 -17.91 -21.23 -17.01
N LEU A 668 -17.20 -21.49 -18.11
CA LEU A 668 -17.07 -20.56 -19.22
C LEU A 668 -18.11 -20.86 -20.30
N LEU A 669 -18.97 -19.88 -20.57
CA LEU A 669 -20.04 -19.97 -21.56
C LEU A 669 -19.60 -19.30 -22.87
N GLY A 670 -19.65 -20.04 -23.97
CA GLY A 670 -19.44 -19.54 -25.33
C GLY A 670 -20.74 -19.47 -26.11
N ASP A 671 -20.65 -19.15 -27.41
CA ASP A 671 -21.82 -19.11 -28.29
C ASP A 671 -22.50 -20.50 -28.33
N LYS A 672 -23.66 -20.61 -27.68
CA LYS A 672 -24.54 -21.79 -27.59
C LYS A 672 -23.97 -23.05 -26.91
N LYS A 673 -22.83 -22.99 -26.21
CA LYS A 673 -22.33 -24.14 -25.44
C LYS A 673 -21.44 -23.76 -24.25
N VAL A 674 -21.36 -24.65 -23.27
CA VAL A 674 -20.32 -24.62 -22.24
C VAL A 674 -18.98 -25.04 -22.85
N LEU A 675 -17.92 -24.28 -22.59
CA LEU A 675 -16.64 -24.44 -23.31
C LEU A 675 -15.62 -25.31 -22.59
N ASN A 676 -15.58 -25.26 -21.26
CA ASN A 676 -14.44 -25.75 -20.48
C ASN A 676 -14.76 -26.96 -19.57
N THR A 677 -16.03 -27.23 -19.29
CA THR A 677 -16.43 -28.30 -18.36
C THR A 677 -17.79 -28.88 -18.70
N LYS A 678 -18.09 -30.08 -18.17
CA LYS A 678 -19.46 -30.56 -18.04
C LYS A 678 -20.13 -29.93 -16.82
N LEU A 679 -21.44 -29.76 -16.87
CA LEU A 679 -22.22 -29.34 -15.72
C LEU A 679 -22.36 -30.49 -14.71
N ARG A 680 -22.29 -30.18 -13.42
CA ARG A 680 -22.52 -31.09 -12.30
C ARG A 680 -24.02 -31.36 -12.12
N PHE A 681 -24.85 -30.39 -12.48
CA PHE A 681 -26.30 -30.47 -12.48
C PHE A 681 -26.85 -29.93 -13.80
N LYS A 682 -28.02 -30.39 -14.22
CA LYS A 682 -28.69 -29.80 -15.39
C LYS A 682 -29.04 -28.33 -15.15
N ASP A 683 -29.33 -28.01 -13.90
CA ASP A 683 -29.77 -26.76 -13.31
C ASP A 683 -28.66 -26.10 -12.45
N GLU A 684 -27.39 -26.23 -12.85
CA GLU A 684 -26.24 -25.70 -12.08
C GLU A 684 -26.24 -24.16 -11.99
N PHE A 685 -26.71 -23.46 -13.01
CA PHE A 685 -26.74 -21.98 -13.04
C PHE A 685 -27.71 -21.37 -12.01
N PRO A 686 -29.00 -21.77 -11.92
CA PRO A 686 -29.89 -21.24 -10.88
C PRO A 686 -29.46 -21.67 -9.47
N ARG A 687 -28.83 -22.85 -9.31
CA ARG A 687 -28.24 -23.27 -8.02
C ARG A 687 -27.11 -22.33 -7.57
N HIS A 688 -26.23 -21.91 -8.47
CA HIS A 688 -25.18 -20.94 -8.14
C HIS A 688 -25.78 -19.57 -7.78
N LYS A 689 -26.81 -19.11 -8.50
CA LYS A 689 -27.47 -17.85 -8.12
C LYS A 689 -28.19 -17.93 -6.77
N ILE A 690 -28.69 -19.12 -6.39
CA ILE A 690 -29.18 -19.36 -5.03
C ILE A 690 -28.01 -19.30 -4.03
N LEU A 691 -26.85 -19.90 -4.32
CA LEU A 691 -25.66 -19.79 -3.47
C LEU A 691 -25.29 -18.32 -3.19
N ASP A 692 -25.29 -17.47 -4.21
CA ASP A 692 -25.06 -16.02 -4.06
C ASP A 692 -26.08 -15.37 -3.11
N ILE A 693 -27.38 -15.66 -3.31
CA ILE A 693 -28.47 -15.16 -2.47
C ILE A 693 -28.28 -15.59 -1.01
N LEU A 694 -27.90 -16.84 -0.77
CA LEU A 694 -27.67 -17.36 0.59
C LEU A 694 -26.55 -16.60 1.30
N GLY A 695 -25.48 -16.25 0.58
CA GLY A 695 -24.36 -15.47 1.09
C GLY A 695 -24.73 -14.02 1.39
N ASP A 696 -25.33 -13.34 0.41
CA ASP A 696 -25.73 -11.94 0.54
C ASP A 696 -26.71 -11.74 1.69
N PHE A 697 -27.73 -12.60 1.81
CA PHE A 697 -28.76 -12.48 2.86
C PHE A 697 -28.19 -12.60 4.27
N TYR A 698 -27.03 -13.23 4.44
CA TYR A 698 -26.41 -13.36 5.75
C TYR A 698 -25.78 -12.05 6.26
N LEU A 699 -25.65 -11.02 5.40
CA LEU A 699 -25.24 -9.67 5.80
C LEU A 699 -26.25 -8.96 6.72
N LEU A 700 -27.46 -9.51 6.90
CA LEU A 700 -28.38 -9.11 7.97
C LEU A 700 -27.87 -9.51 9.37
N GLY A 701 -26.81 -10.33 9.44
CA GLY A 701 -26.14 -10.77 10.67
C GLY A 701 -26.87 -11.87 11.45
N LYS A 702 -28.02 -12.32 10.96
CA LYS A 702 -28.83 -13.40 11.55
C LYS A 702 -29.49 -14.22 10.45
N PRO A 703 -29.70 -15.54 10.64
CA PRO A 703 -30.47 -16.33 9.70
C PRO A 703 -31.91 -15.83 9.56
N ILE A 704 -32.48 -16.03 8.38
CA ILE A 704 -33.79 -15.51 8.01
C ILE A 704 -34.80 -16.65 7.79
N ARG A 705 -36.05 -16.42 8.18
CA ARG A 705 -37.17 -17.35 7.97
C ARG A 705 -38.19 -16.72 7.03
N GLY A 706 -38.32 -17.30 5.84
CA GLY A 706 -39.21 -16.83 4.78
C GLY A 706 -38.91 -17.52 3.45
N ARG A 707 -39.78 -17.29 2.46
CA ARG A 707 -39.62 -17.82 1.10
C ARG A 707 -39.17 -16.71 0.15
N ILE A 708 -38.00 -16.89 -0.45
CA ILE A 708 -37.45 -16.00 -1.47
C ILE A 708 -37.90 -16.46 -2.85
N LYS A 709 -38.33 -15.53 -3.69
CA LYS A 709 -38.56 -15.73 -5.13
C LYS A 709 -37.73 -14.72 -5.90
N ALA A 710 -36.83 -15.23 -6.73
CA ALA A 710 -35.86 -14.47 -7.50
C ALA A 710 -36.03 -14.76 -8.99
N ARG A 711 -35.89 -13.72 -9.82
CA ARG A 711 -35.94 -13.81 -11.28
C ARG A 711 -34.84 -12.97 -11.88
N LYS A 712 -33.86 -13.61 -12.53
CA LYS A 712 -32.70 -12.94 -13.16
C LYS A 712 -31.99 -11.94 -12.21
N SER A 713 -32.07 -12.14 -10.90
CA SER A 713 -31.54 -11.20 -9.90
C SER A 713 -30.04 -11.42 -9.69
N GLY A 714 -29.29 -10.33 -9.56
CA GLY A 714 -27.89 -10.36 -9.10
C GLY A 714 -27.73 -9.74 -7.72
N HIS A 715 -26.49 -9.50 -7.30
CA HIS A 715 -26.14 -8.91 -6.01
C HIS A 715 -26.85 -7.56 -5.77
N THR A 716 -26.99 -6.72 -6.80
CA THR A 716 -27.73 -5.45 -6.72
C THR A 716 -29.18 -5.64 -6.25
N GLN A 717 -29.89 -6.66 -6.77
CA GLN A 717 -31.25 -6.94 -6.33
C GLN A 717 -31.27 -7.53 -4.92
N ASN A 718 -30.33 -8.42 -4.62
CA ASN A 718 -30.20 -9.03 -3.29
C ASN A 718 -30.02 -7.95 -2.22
N ILE A 719 -28.95 -7.15 -2.32
CA ILE A 719 -28.63 -6.07 -1.36
C ILE A 719 -29.75 -5.03 -1.28
N GLY A 720 -30.37 -4.67 -2.40
CA GLY A 720 -31.50 -3.74 -2.41
C GLY A 720 -32.71 -4.24 -1.61
N LEU A 721 -33.03 -5.53 -1.70
CA LEU A 721 -34.08 -6.15 -0.88
C LEU A 721 -33.68 -6.20 0.60
N LEU A 722 -32.41 -6.49 0.92
CA LEU A 722 -31.93 -6.52 2.29
C LEU A 722 -32.03 -5.15 2.98
N HIS A 723 -31.71 -4.06 2.29
CA HIS A 723 -31.97 -2.71 2.81
C HIS A 723 -33.47 -2.45 3.05
N HIS A 724 -34.36 -2.95 2.20
CA HIS A 724 -35.80 -2.82 2.40
C HIS A 724 -36.25 -3.55 3.67
N ILE A 725 -35.75 -4.77 3.90
CA ILE A 725 -36.03 -5.54 5.12
C ILE A 725 -35.45 -4.81 6.34
N GLN A 726 -34.19 -4.39 6.30
CA GLN A 726 -33.52 -3.73 7.44
C GLN A 726 -34.26 -2.45 7.88
N ASN A 727 -34.63 -1.59 6.93
CA ASN A 727 -35.30 -0.32 7.21
C ASN A 727 -36.75 -0.48 7.71
N ASN A 728 -37.44 -1.55 7.32
CA ASN A 728 -38.86 -1.71 7.62
C ASN A 728 -39.16 -2.68 8.77
N LEU A 729 -38.31 -3.68 8.97
CA LEU A 729 -38.50 -4.75 9.94
C LEU A 729 -37.51 -4.66 11.10
N ILE A 730 -36.24 -4.33 10.83
CA ILE A 730 -35.15 -4.42 11.82
C ILE A 730 -34.97 -3.12 12.60
N GLN A 731 -35.14 -1.95 11.99
CA GLN A 731 -35.00 -0.66 12.68
C GLN A 731 -36.26 -0.22 13.47
N LYS A 732 -37.38 -0.93 13.31
CA LYS A 732 -38.64 -0.66 14.03
C LYS A 732 -38.81 -1.48 15.31
N ASN A 733 -37.94 -2.46 15.52
CA ASN A 733 -37.82 -3.31 16.70
C ASN A 733 -36.45 -3.07 17.33
#